data_AF-A0A3D1KNC7-F1
#
_entry.id   AF-A0A3D1KNC7-F1
#
_cell.length_a   1.000
_cell.length_b   1.000
_cell.length_c   1.000
_cell.angle_alpha   90.00
_cell.angle_beta   90.00
_cell.angle_gamma   90.00
#
_symmetry.space_group_name_H-M   'P 1'
#
loop_
_entity.id
_entity.type
_entity.pdbx_description
1 polymer ?
#
loop_
_entity_poly.entity_id
_entity_poly.type
_entity_poly.pdbx_seq_one_letter_code
_entity_poly.pdbx_strand_id
1 'polypeptide(L)'
;MKNTMLVYAIFLCAFNLFSQTIISTETLEKSLSHKKRGTIKLTANEDEKSLNIAVEVFFDSDGDGINDNVDIDDDNDGIKDIDEDYFCRLSPFSMVGIPCDTDNDGIPDIFDLDSDNDGIPDVVEAGLGYLSEGRGTLTDCATWIDANGNGMHDLAVGFVPFDTDSDGVPNYLDLDSDNDSIFDVDESGAGNSNAGILIADILVNNFINGDGDINGDGVGDGPELELFRNKDTNGDGILEQFGDGILDIYDYGTGINQYGNLGQGLTGTGWKNYVKDTDNDGIADYMDTKANGTTFDIAGTLYAGLDYNGDGKIDGNTDIDRDGILDALDTNTAVFGSPRDLNRKLHLYFDGRNDYIEEDNGTNIVSGLTEVTMMAWVKLDPNFKDHGAIMGQTNFWMRINGSRRLRVEIPDNKPFTTPSEISPLSLNKWTHVAAVFKGTDATDKVKLYINGEKVAGTNPTGLGAIIPTSSNTKFRIGRAPSNTDIYNSTADMFKGEIDEVRVFNRALTDDELQKMVYQELNHINGFNGGEVIPREISPTIGANLVRYYRMDVYKNDIVDNLTTPTLDVGSGAKMYNFKNIYPQTAPLPYETKSDGDWSNVAVWLHGSVWDIASEATNKDWSIVHIKNNVTTSNRHINAGLIVDKNKKLSIKTSKELKNTWYFELDGVIDLEDESQLVQTSESILDQDSGGFIERDQQGTANSFNYNYWASSVGSTTPSGVNQRGTGIPSINASHKLVDILMDGTIAAEPNKNGVINFQPAHWAADAGVTTPIIISTYWLYTFNGADNNYGAWKSINENTLLIAGEGYTMKGTSGAVNIGIQQNYVFRGKPNNGDYTLFILKGNDRLIGNPYPSAMDADEFIKDNIKETINSKAGRNTKNIFNGALYFWDHFGEKNSHYLKDYVGGYATYTLMGGAKAFAIDTRINTTSGLSSWKIPKQFIPVNQGFFVIAALNGLTGTTPTINGGDIVFKNSQRIFMPEAIGNSVFMKGVNTKPVRTSSWNKKSIAEPDENLDKRSKIWLQFDSPNGYHRQLLVGVDENASNHFDLGYDAPIADIGKEDMFWIFDGGKFVIQGVNNFNSGQELHLGLLVSKTGMARIKIDAIENMDENISVHITDKLTGETHNISHKPFEINLVAGNYSERFALTFKMQKLVAEDVSPEVLVQAEKKSLIKGIQVVMNNAIGEIQIKNNSDDEIIDIALHNYLGQTIKTWNTNFNRRIISLPINMAAGVYVTKIRTKNRTFVEKIVIR
;
A
#
# COMPACT_ATOMS: atom_id res chain seq x y z
N MET A 1 -37.02 27.17 -67.10
CA MET A 1 -36.94 27.63 -68.51
C MET A 1 -36.22 26.57 -69.35
N LYS A 2 -36.08 26.74 -70.67
CA LYS A 2 -35.39 25.80 -71.57
C LYS A 2 -33.86 25.90 -71.50
N ASN A 3 -33.17 24.77 -71.84
CA ASN A 3 -31.87 24.69 -72.55
C ASN A 3 -30.59 25.20 -71.82
N THR A 4 -29.34 24.75 -72.09
CA THR A 4 -28.74 23.66 -72.94
C THR A 4 -27.22 23.51 -72.65
N MET A 5 -26.66 22.28 -72.78
CA MET A 5 -25.25 21.95 -73.19
C MET A 5 -24.10 22.43 -72.23
N LEU A 6 -22.84 21.92 -72.16
CA LEU A 6 -21.99 20.84 -72.75
C LEU A 6 -20.86 20.51 -71.67
N VAL A 7 -19.70 19.80 -71.79
CA VAL A 7 -18.83 19.24 -72.87
C VAL A 7 -17.86 18.13 -72.37
N TYR A 8 -17.36 17.30 -73.31
CA TYR A 8 -16.14 16.45 -73.46
C TYR A 8 -14.88 16.66 -72.54
N ALA A 9 -13.88 15.74 -72.39
CA ALA A 9 -13.72 14.29 -72.72
C ALA A 9 -12.32 13.66 -72.39
N ILE A 10 -12.29 12.32 -72.14
CA ILE A 10 -11.37 11.23 -72.63
C ILE A 10 -9.82 11.30 -72.48
N PHE A 11 -9.17 10.22 -71.95
CA PHE A 11 -8.09 9.36 -72.54
C PHE A 11 -7.70 8.23 -71.53
N LEU A 12 -7.85 6.91 -71.78
CA LEU A 12 -6.98 5.91 -72.47
C LEU A 12 -5.59 5.68 -71.82
N CYS A 13 -4.98 4.49 -71.66
CA CYS A 13 -5.13 3.09 -72.20
C CYS A 13 -4.35 2.08 -71.28
N ALA A 14 -4.27 0.74 -71.43
CA ALA A 14 -5.09 -0.37 -72.01
C ALA A 14 -4.30 -1.72 -71.94
N PHE A 15 -4.95 -2.88 -72.20
CA PHE A 15 -4.40 -4.28 -72.33
C PHE A 15 -4.00 -4.99 -71.00
N ASN A 16 -4.14 -6.31 -70.76
CA ASN A 16 -4.45 -7.54 -71.57
C ASN A 16 -4.74 -8.74 -70.59
N LEU A 17 -5.20 -9.99 -70.88
CA LEU A 17 -5.67 -10.76 -72.06
C LEU A 17 -6.35 -12.12 -71.62
N PHE A 18 -7.64 -12.39 -71.95
CA PHE A 18 -8.41 -13.66 -71.76
C PHE A 18 -8.66 -14.15 -70.31
N SER A 19 -9.68 -14.97 -69.97
CA SER A 19 -10.55 -15.86 -70.77
C SER A 19 -12.06 -15.63 -70.57
N GLN A 20 -12.87 -16.20 -71.47
CA GLN A 20 -14.32 -16.36 -71.27
C GLN A 20 -14.61 -17.55 -70.34
N THR A 21 -15.60 -17.39 -69.46
CA THR A 21 -16.43 -18.48 -68.92
C THR A 21 -17.90 -18.05 -69.10
N ILE A 22 -18.76 -18.99 -69.50
CA ILE A 22 -20.20 -18.76 -69.58
C ILE A 22 -20.77 -18.93 -68.17
N ILE A 23 -21.27 -17.86 -67.56
CA ILE A 23 -22.20 -17.95 -66.43
C ILE A 23 -23.60 -17.94 -67.05
N SER A 24 -24.41 -18.94 -66.73
CA SER A 24 -25.78 -19.04 -67.25
C SER A 24 -26.69 -18.03 -66.58
N THR A 25 -27.73 -17.58 -67.29
CA THR A 25 -28.80 -16.72 -66.75
C THR A 25 -29.81 -17.54 -65.94
N GLU A 26 -29.34 -18.51 -65.16
CA GLU A 26 -30.17 -19.41 -64.33
C GLU A 26 -30.12 -19.05 -62.84
N THR A 27 -29.14 -18.25 -62.40
CA THR A 27 -29.01 -17.85 -60.98
C THR A 27 -29.95 -16.72 -60.59
N LEU A 28 -30.23 -15.78 -61.49
CA LEU A 28 -31.01 -14.57 -61.16
C LEU A 28 -32.54 -14.76 -61.19
N GLU A 29 -33.04 -15.87 -61.74
CA GLU A 29 -34.45 -16.28 -61.63
C GLU A 29 -34.67 -17.27 -60.45
N LYS A 30 -33.61 -17.64 -59.72
CA LYS A 30 -33.68 -18.62 -58.62
C LYS A 30 -33.89 -18.03 -57.23
N SER A 31 -33.49 -16.78 -57.01
CA SER A 31 -33.63 -16.06 -55.72
C SER A 31 -34.85 -15.12 -55.69
N LEU A 32 -35.79 -15.28 -56.62
CA LEU A 32 -36.85 -14.29 -56.90
C LEU A 32 -38.20 -14.93 -57.33
N SER A 33 -38.46 -16.20 -56.98
CA SER A 33 -39.81 -16.77 -57.10
C SER A 33 -40.01 -18.05 -56.30
N HIS A 34 -41.13 -18.12 -55.57
CA HIS A 34 -41.70 -19.31 -54.91
C HIS A 34 -42.27 -20.32 -55.94
N LYS A 35 -41.46 -20.66 -56.98
CA LYS A 35 -41.90 -21.38 -58.19
C LYS A 35 -40.78 -22.23 -58.81
N LYS A 36 -40.68 -23.50 -58.41
CA LYS A 36 -39.80 -24.49 -59.06
C LYS A 36 -40.46 -24.99 -60.36
N ARG A 37 -39.92 -24.67 -61.53
CA ARG A 37 -40.42 -25.18 -62.84
C ARG A 37 -39.87 -26.56 -63.19
N GLY A 38 -40.50 -27.60 -62.64
CA GLY A 38 -40.20 -28.99 -62.95
C GLY A 38 -40.59 -29.38 -64.39
N THR A 39 -39.66 -30.01 -65.13
CA THR A 39 -39.93 -30.59 -66.47
C THR A 39 -39.93 -32.12 -66.40
N ILE A 40 -41.10 -32.73 -66.19
CA ILE A 40 -41.23 -34.19 -66.11
C ILE A 40 -41.15 -34.82 -67.50
N LYS A 41 -40.10 -35.60 -67.78
CA LYS A 41 -39.96 -36.38 -69.02
C LYS A 41 -40.64 -37.75 -68.91
N LEU A 42 -41.89 -37.83 -69.37
CA LEU A 42 -42.58 -39.10 -69.59
C LEU A 42 -42.07 -39.77 -70.87
N THR A 43 -41.11 -40.70 -70.76
CA THR A 43 -40.73 -41.57 -71.88
C THR A 43 -41.71 -42.73 -72.05
N ALA A 44 -42.58 -42.62 -73.05
CA ALA A 44 -43.21 -43.75 -73.72
C ALA A 44 -42.50 -44.05 -75.05
N ASN A 45 -42.60 -45.27 -75.57
CA ASN A 45 -41.83 -45.70 -76.74
C ASN A 45 -42.37 -45.13 -78.07
N GLU A 46 -41.43 -44.62 -78.86
CA GLU A 46 -41.49 -44.33 -80.31
C GLU A 46 -42.38 -43.15 -80.78
N ASP A 47 -41.86 -42.47 -81.81
CA ASP A 47 -42.34 -41.25 -82.50
C ASP A 47 -42.37 -39.91 -81.73
N GLU A 48 -42.03 -38.84 -82.47
CA GLU A 48 -41.67 -37.53 -81.92
C GLU A 48 -42.89 -36.67 -81.49
N LYS A 49 -43.08 -36.50 -80.18
CA LYS A 49 -43.65 -35.27 -79.57
C LYS A 49 -43.41 -35.20 -78.06
N SER A 50 -42.36 -34.51 -77.65
CA SER A 50 -42.15 -34.12 -76.25
C SER A 50 -43.15 -33.04 -75.85
N LEU A 51 -44.18 -33.40 -75.09
CA LEU A 51 -45.05 -32.43 -74.43
C LEU A 51 -44.38 -31.96 -73.14
N ASN A 52 -43.68 -30.81 -73.21
CA ASN A 52 -43.14 -30.17 -72.02
C ASN A 52 -44.30 -29.56 -71.21
N ILE A 53 -44.78 -30.31 -70.21
CA ILE A 53 -45.56 -29.73 -69.12
C ILE A 53 -44.55 -29.12 -68.14
N ALA A 54 -44.57 -27.80 -68.02
CA ALA A 54 -44.00 -27.15 -66.85
C ALA A 54 -45.00 -27.35 -65.70
N VAL A 55 -44.59 -28.09 -64.68
CA VAL A 55 -45.26 -28.05 -63.39
C VAL A 55 -44.65 -26.87 -62.64
N GLU A 56 -45.49 -25.92 -62.23
CA GLU A 56 -45.09 -24.95 -61.21
C GLU A 56 -45.34 -25.66 -59.88
N VAL A 57 -44.24 -25.96 -59.18
CA VAL A 57 -44.24 -26.43 -57.80
C VAL A 57 -44.01 -25.18 -56.96
N PHE A 58 -44.97 -24.89 -56.08
CA PHE A 58 -44.83 -23.92 -55.01
C PHE A 58 -44.26 -24.65 -53.79
N PHE A 59 -43.83 -23.93 -52.77
CA PHE A 59 -43.42 -24.56 -51.51
C PHE A 59 -44.62 -24.59 -50.56
N ASP A 60 -44.37 -25.10 -49.36
CA ASP A 60 -45.28 -25.61 -48.33
C ASP A 60 -44.30 -25.71 -47.14
N SER A 61 -44.00 -24.55 -46.56
CA SER A 61 -42.72 -24.29 -45.90
C SER A 61 -42.74 -24.66 -44.42
N ASP A 62 -43.85 -24.37 -43.74
CA ASP A 62 -44.21 -24.88 -42.41
C ASP A 62 -44.62 -26.37 -42.41
N GLY A 63 -45.30 -26.81 -43.47
CA GLY A 63 -45.83 -28.16 -43.67
C GLY A 63 -47.31 -28.38 -43.33
N ASP A 64 -48.14 -27.33 -43.18
CA ASP A 64 -49.60 -27.46 -42.95
C ASP A 64 -50.32 -28.17 -44.14
N GLY A 65 -49.83 -27.97 -45.36
CA GLY A 65 -50.42 -28.49 -46.60
C GLY A 65 -51.17 -27.46 -47.46
N ILE A 66 -51.20 -26.19 -47.05
CA ILE A 66 -51.37 -25.01 -47.90
C ILE A 66 -49.98 -24.65 -48.47
N ASN A 67 -49.85 -23.63 -49.32
CA ASN A 67 -48.63 -23.33 -50.10
C ASN A 67 -48.39 -21.81 -50.06
N ASP A 68 -47.14 -21.38 -49.92
CA ASP A 68 -46.65 -19.97 -49.79
C ASP A 68 -47.02 -18.98 -50.93
N ASN A 69 -47.86 -19.40 -51.86
CA ASN A 69 -48.45 -18.53 -52.88
C ASN A 69 -49.94 -18.21 -52.63
N VAL A 70 -50.55 -18.81 -51.60
CA VAL A 70 -51.95 -18.68 -51.18
C VAL A 70 -52.13 -18.65 -49.66
N ASP A 71 -51.05 -18.88 -48.91
CA ASP A 71 -51.00 -18.67 -47.47
C ASP A 71 -51.07 -17.17 -47.08
N ILE A 72 -51.03 -16.91 -45.78
CA ILE A 72 -50.83 -15.58 -45.18
C ILE A 72 -49.90 -15.62 -43.94
N ASP A 73 -49.30 -16.77 -43.62
CA ASP A 73 -48.56 -17.08 -42.37
C ASP A 73 -47.56 -18.19 -42.71
N ASP A 74 -46.54 -17.85 -43.53
CA ASP A 74 -45.74 -18.76 -44.37
C ASP A 74 -44.87 -19.80 -43.59
N ASP A 75 -44.58 -19.58 -42.30
CA ASP A 75 -43.95 -20.52 -41.35
C ASP A 75 -44.86 -20.95 -40.17
N ASN A 76 -46.03 -20.33 -40.07
CA ASN A 76 -47.07 -20.56 -39.08
C ASN A 76 -46.66 -20.26 -37.62
N ASP A 77 -45.79 -19.29 -37.36
CA ASP A 77 -45.60 -18.75 -36.00
C ASP A 77 -46.93 -18.14 -35.44
N GLY A 78 -47.75 -17.52 -36.30
CA GLY A 78 -49.00 -16.86 -35.94
C GLY A 78 -49.03 -15.33 -36.10
N ILE A 79 -48.00 -14.73 -36.71
CA ILE A 79 -47.97 -13.33 -37.16
C ILE A 79 -48.61 -13.25 -38.57
N LYS A 80 -47.97 -12.83 -39.67
CA LYS A 80 -48.48 -12.85 -41.06
C LYS A 80 -47.48 -12.16 -41.99
N ASP A 81 -47.17 -12.73 -43.16
CA ASP A 81 -46.22 -12.16 -44.15
C ASP A 81 -46.58 -10.77 -44.74
N ILE A 82 -47.73 -10.17 -44.37
CA ILE A 82 -48.07 -8.76 -44.64
C ILE A 82 -47.75 -7.80 -43.47
N ASP A 83 -47.65 -8.31 -42.25
CA ASP A 83 -47.34 -7.59 -41.02
C ASP A 83 -45.81 -7.57 -40.80
N GLU A 84 -45.04 -8.68 -40.87
CA GLU A 84 -43.55 -8.63 -40.86
C GLU A 84 -43.00 -7.76 -42.00
N ASP A 85 -43.41 -8.06 -43.25
CA ASP A 85 -43.03 -7.32 -44.47
C ASP A 85 -43.52 -5.85 -44.45
N TYR A 86 -44.39 -5.47 -43.51
CA TYR A 86 -44.71 -4.08 -43.23
C TYR A 86 -43.75 -3.46 -42.22
N PHE A 87 -43.44 -4.13 -41.10
CA PHE A 87 -42.56 -3.60 -40.06
C PHE A 87 -41.11 -3.47 -40.53
N CYS A 88 -40.48 -4.53 -41.05
CA CYS A 88 -39.10 -4.43 -41.54
C CYS A 88 -38.96 -3.49 -42.74
N ARG A 89 -40.00 -3.32 -43.59
CA ARG A 89 -39.98 -2.29 -44.66
C ARG A 89 -40.06 -0.84 -44.18
N LEU A 90 -40.25 -0.59 -42.89
CA LEU A 90 -40.08 0.73 -42.29
C LEU A 90 -38.63 0.99 -41.85
N SER A 91 -37.80 -0.06 -41.70
CA SER A 91 -36.36 0.07 -41.42
C SER A 91 -35.62 0.76 -42.59
N PRO A 92 -34.46 1.39 -42.35
CA PRO A 92 -33.66 2.00 -43.41
C PRO A 92 -32.91 0.98 -44.28
N PHE A 93 -32.92 -0.32 -43.93
CA PHE A 93 -32.13 -1.37 -44.57
C PHE A 93 -32.84 -2.06 -45.74
N SER A 94 -34.18 -2.15 -45.71
CA SER A 94 -34.95 -2.97 -46.66
C SER A 94 -34.68 -2.66 -48.15
N MET A 95 -34.26 -3.68 -48.91
CA MET A 95 -33.92 -3.57 -50.33
C MET A 95 -35.12 -3.92 -51.24
N VAL A 96 -35.63 -2.91 -51.96
CA VAL A 96 -36.81 -3.02 -52.84
C VAL A 96 -36.74 -4.22 -53.82
N GLY A 97 -37.48 -5.28 -53.50
CA GLY A 97 -37.64 -6.46 -54.34
C GLY A 97 -36.87 -7.71 -53.88
N ILE A 98 -36.32 -7.69 -52.68
CA ILE A 98 -35.92 -8.87 -51.89
C ILE A 98 -36.98 -9.01 -50.76
N PRO A 99 -37.24 -10.20 -50.20
CA PRO A 99 -37.86 -10.32 -48.87
C PRO A 99 -37.14 -9.48 -47.81
N CYS A 100 -37.80 -9.23 -46.69
CA CYS A 100 -37.12 -8.70 -45.50
C CYS A 100 -36.38 -9.82 -44.76
N ASP A 101 -35.36 -9.44 -44.00
CA ASP A 101 -34.25 -10.27 -43.48
C ASP A 101 -33.57 -9.34 -42.45
N THR A 102 -34.08 -9.33 -41.22
CA THR A 102 -33.92 -8.21 -40.26
C THR A 102 -32.57 -8.22 -39.52
N ASP A 103 -32.24 -9.33 -38.86
CA ASP A 103 -30.90 -9.57 -38.29
C ASP A 103 -29.82 -9.81 -39.38
N ASN A 104 -30.28 -10.16 -40.59
CA ASN A 104 -29.47 -10.55 -41.74
C ASN A 104 -28.74 -11.92 -41.54
N ASP A 105 -29.40 -12.88 -40.88
CA ASP A 105 -29.06 -14.31 -40.91
C ASP A 105 -28.89 -14.79 -42.36
N GLY A 106 -29.86 -14.43 -43.20
CA GLY A 106 -30.07 -14.96 -44.54
C GLY A 106 -31.33 -15.85 -44.68
N ILE A 107 -32.08 -16.06 -43.59
CA ILE A 107 -33.47 -16.50 -43.59
C ILE A 107 -34.34 -15.22 -43.55
N PRO A 108 -35.32 -15.06 -44.46
CA PRO A 108 -36.24 -13.92 -44.41
C PRO A 108 -37.21 -13.98 -43.22
N ASP A 109 -37.56 -12.84 -42.61
CA ASP A 109 -38.51 -12.73 -41.49
C ASP A 109 -39.78 -13.61 -41.70
N ILE A 110 -40.34 -13.58 -42.91
CA ILE A 110 -41.56 -14.33 -43.32
C ILE A 110 -41.38 -15.87 -43.42
N PHE A 111 -40.23 -16.37 -43.02
CA PHE A 111 -39.87 -17.79 -42.92
C PHE A 111 -39.00 -18.05 -41.67
N ASP A 112 -38.94 -17.09 -40.74
CA ASP A 112 -38.08 -17.11 -39.57
C ASP A 112 -38.93 -17.18 -38.30
N LEU A 113 -38.57 -18.09 -37.40
CA LEU A 113 -39.27 -18.32 -36.14
C LEU A 113 -38.55 -17.63 -34.95
N ASP A 114 -37.54 -16.80 -35.22
CA ASP A 114 -36.65 -16.10 -34.28
C ASP A 114 -36.12 -14.81 -34.98
N SER A 115 -37.02 -13.91 -35.41
CA SER A 115 -36.76 -12.86 -36.44
C SER A 115 -35.66 -11.83 -36.13
N ASP A 116 -35.29 -11.64 -34.87
CA ASP A 116 -34.13 -10.86 -34.43
C ASP A 116 -33.02 -11.71 -33.78
N ASN A 117 -33.22 -13.03 -33.74
CA ASN A 117 -32.34 -14.08 -33.20
C ASN A 117 -31.92 -13.92 -31.73
N ASP A 118 -32.72 -13.24 -30.89
CA ASP A 118 -32.52 -13.20 -29.44
C ASP A 118 -32.62 -14.60 -28.79
N GLY A 119 -33.38 -15.54 -29.37
CA GLY A 119 -33.62 -16.90 -28.88
C GLY A 119 -34.98 -17.13 -28.20
N ILE A 120 -35.88 -16.15 -28.22
CA ILE A 120 -37.31 -16.20 -27.88
C ILE A 120 -38.11 -16.23 -29.19
N PRO A 121 -38.72 -17.37 -29.57
CA PRO A 121 -39.39 -17.47 -30.86
C PRO A 121 -40.59 -16.54 -31.00
N ASP A 122 -40.79 -15.96 -32.18
CA ASP A 122 -41.83 -14.97 -32.54
C ASP A 122 -43.22 -15.32 -31.99
N VAL A 123 -43.62 -16.60 -32.03
CA VAL A 123 -44.90 -17.07 -31.46
C VAL A 123 -45.07 -16.73 -29.97
N VAL A 124 -43.98 -16.71 -29.21
CA VAL A 124 -43.93 -16.42 -27.77
C VAL A 124 -44.10 -14.91 -27.54
N GLU A 125 -43.40 -14.12 -28.34
CA GLU A 125 -43.35 -12.66 -28.40
C GLU A 125 -44.71 -12.07 -28.77
N ALA A 126 -45.32 -12.62 -29.82
CA ALA A 126 -46.70 -12.43 -30.21
C ALA A 126 -47.70 -13.00 -29.16
N GLY A 127 -47.25 -13.46 -27.98
CA GLY A 127 -48.11 -13.90 -26.88
C GLY A 127 -48.90 -15.18 -27.14
N LEU A 128 -48.64 -15.86 -28.25
CA LEU A 128 -49.32 -17.08 -28.72
C LEU A 128 -48.61 -18.37 -28.27
N GLY A 129 -47.40 -18.31 -27.72
CA GLY A 129 -46.54 -19.47 -27.38
C GLY A 129 -47.20 -20.60 -26.59
N TYR A 130 -48.26 -20.30 -25.82
CA TYR A 130 -49.07 -21.32 -25.15
C TYR A 130 -49.86 -22.25 -26.10
N LEU A 131 -49.91 -21.94 -27.41
CA LEU A 131 -50.52 -22.72 -28.49
C LEU A 131 -49.53 -23.56 -29.30
N SER A 132 -48.24 -23.17 -29.38
CA SER A 132 -47.23 -23.91 -30.15
C SER A 132 -46.87 -25.27 -29.51
N GLU A 133 -47.25 -25.47 -28.24
CA GLU A 133 -46.80 -26.58 -27.39
C GLU A 133 -45.25 -26.64 -27.23
N GLY A 134 -44.53 -25.58 -27.63
CA GLY A 134 -43.08 -25.44 -27.55
C GLY A 134 -42.36 -25.80 -28.85
N ARG A 135 -42.94 -25.46 -30.01
CA ARG A 135 -42.48 -25.89 -31.35
C ARG A 135 -41.94 -24.76 -32.25
N GLY A 136 -41.89 -23.51 -31.78
CA GLY A 136 -41.67 -22.33 -32.64
C GLY A 136 -42.91 -22.04 -33.48
N THR A 137 -43.23 -22.91 -34.43
CA THR A 137 -44.48 -22.86 -35.20
C THR A 137 -45.70 -23.38 -34.42
N LEU A 138 -46.90 -22.95 -34.80
CA LEU A 138 -48.19 -23.51 -34.42
C LEU A 138 -48.50 -24.82 -35.15
N THR A 139 -47.82 -25.12 -36.27
CA THR A 139 -48.10 -26.29 -37.11
C THR A 139 -47.77 -27.63 -36.43
N ASP A 140 -48.61 -28.63 -36.71
CA ASP A 140 -48.61 -29.99 -36.13
C ASP A 140 -48.85 -30.05 -34.59
N CYS A 141 -49.24 -28.94 -33.94
CA CYS A 141 -49.61 -28.94 -32.52
C CYS A 141 -50.97 -29.61 -32.27
N ALA A 142 -51.22 -30.12 -31.05
CA ALA A 142 -52.48 -30.80 -30.71
C ALA A 142 -53.71 -29.87 -30.68
N THR A 143 -53.50 -28.56 -30.83
CA THR A 143 -54.51 -27.50 -30.90
C THR A 143 -54.73 -26.90 -32.29
N TRP A 144 -54.00 -27.33 -33.32
CA TRP A 144 -54.06 -26.77 -34.68
C TRP A 144 -55.47 -26.79 -35.28
N ILE A 145 -56.00 -25.59 -35.61
CA ILE A 145 -57.28 -25.39 -36.29
C ILE A 145 -57.17 -24.19 -37.26
N ASP A 146 -57.10 -24.47 -38.56
CA ASP A 146 -57.68 -23.62 -39.60
C ASP A 146 -59.02 -24.23 -40.06
N ALA A 147 -60.14 -23.56 -39.79
CA ALA A 147 -61.47 -23.96 -40.28
C ALA A 147 -61.93 -23.20 -41.54
N ASN A 148 -61.13 -22.27 -42.05
CA ASN A 148 -61.50 -21.36 -43.14
C ASN A 148 -60.66 -21.50 -44.43
N GLY A 149 -59.45 -22.09 -44.35
CA GLY A 149 -58.64 -22.54 -45.49
C GLY A 149 -57.68 -21.48 -46.01
N ASN A 150 -56.93 -20.84 -45.11
CA ASN A 150 -56.03 -19.72 -45.38
C ASN A 150 -54.62 -19.86 -44.77
N GLY A 151 -54.31 -21.00 -44.15
CA GLY A 151 -52.97 -21.32 -43.64
C GLY A 151 -52.75 -20.92 -42.18
N MET A 152 -53.04 -19.68 -41.82
CA MET A 152 -52.98 -19.18 -40.44
C MET A 152 -53.98 -19.83 -39.46
N HIS A 153 -53.56 -20.01 -38.20
CA HIS A 153 -54.40 -20.51 -37.11
C HIS A 153 -55.63 -19.64 -36.78
N ASP A 154 -56.85 -20.21 -36.68
CA ASP A 154 -58.11 -19.47 -36.40
C ASP A 154 -58.10 -18.65 -35.08
N LEU A 155 -57.19 -18.93 -34.13
CA LEU A 155 -57.02 -18.12 -32.91
C LEU A 155 -56.01 -16.97 -33.07
N ALA A 156 -55.08 -17.09 -34.03
CA ALA A 156 -54.04 -16.10 -34.32
C ALA A 156 -54.55 -15.02 -35.30
N VAL A 157 -55.46 -15.35 -36.23
CA VAL A 157 -56.10 -14.42 -37.22
C VAL A 157 -56.64 -13.10 -36.62
N GLY A 158 -57.01 -13.10 -35.34
CA GLY A 158 -57.53 -11.92 -34.62
C GLY A 158 -56.56 -11.29 -33.62
N PHE A 159 -55.32 -11.74 -33.56
CA PHE A 159 -54.28 -11.24 -32.69
C PHE A 159 -53.58 -10.00 -33.30
N VAL A 160 -52.80 -9.30 -32.48
CA VAL A 160 -51.87 -8.24 -32.88
C VAL A 160 -50.63 -8.48 -32.02
N PRO A 161 -49.41 -8.57 -32.58
CA PRO A 161 -48.18 -8.75 -31.82
C PRO A 161 -48.05 -7.75 -30.67
N PHE A 162 -47.32 -8.14 -29.63
CA PHE A 162 -47.07 -7.23 -28.52
C PHE A 162 -46.08 -6.12 -28.90
N ASP A 163 -46.18 -5.04 -28.14
CA ASP A 163 -45.49 -3.75 -28.25
C ASP A 163 -45.47 -3.27 -26.80
N THR A 164 -44.50 -3.78 -26.03
CA THR A 164 -44.55 -3.82 -24.56
C THR A 164 -44.20 -2.48 -23.92
N ASP A 165 -43.34 -1.67 -24.56
CA ASP A 165 -43.03 -0.31 -24.12
C ASP A 165 -43.93 0.79 -24.76
N SER A 166 -44.53 0.52 -25.93
CA SER A 166 -45.31 1.46 -26.77
C SER A 166 -44.51 2.48 -27.60
N ASP A 167 -43.29 2.15 -28.02
CA ASP A 167 -42.46 2.83 -29.02
C ASP A 167 -43.06 2.69 -30.44
N GLY A 168 -43.44 1.46 -30.83
CA GLY A 168 -43.96 1.12 -32.16
C GLY A 168 -43.05 0.26 -33.05
N VAL A 169 -41.99 -0.33 -32.51
CA VAL A 169 -41.48 -1.67 -32.88
C VAL A 169 -42.29 -2.74 -32.12
N PRO A 170 -42.61 -3.92 -32.69
CA PRO A 170 -43.21 -5.03 -31.94
C PRO A 170 -42.14 -5.93 -31.33
N ASN A 171 -42.46 -6.61 -30.22
CA ASN A 171 -41.53 -7.45 -29.43
C ASN A 171 -40.60 -8.36 -30.28
N TYR A 172 -41.14 -9.10 -31.27
CA TYR A 172 -40.38 -10.03 -32.14
C TYR A 172 -39.35 -9.38 -33.10
N LEU A 173 -39.12 -8.07 -32.98
CA LEU A 173 -38.14 -7.28 -33.73
C LEU A 173 -37.46 -6.21 -32.82
N ASP A 174 -37.59 -6.36 -31.49
CA ASP A 174 -37.27 -5.35 -30.46
C ASP A 174 -36.26 -5.93 -29.47
N LEU A 175 -35.01 -5.52 -29.58
CA LEU A 175 -33.91 -6.08 -28.81
C LEU A 175 -33.91 -5.66 -27.31
N ASP A 176 -34.84 -4.81 -26.88
CA ASP A 176 -35.02 -4.33 -25.51
C ASP A 176 -36.53 -4.07 -25.31
N SER A 177 -37.37 -5.13 -25.39
CA SER A 177 -38.85 -5.12 -25.43
C SER A 177 -39.54 -4.24 -24.38
N ASP A 178 -38.86 -3.96 -23.27
CA ASP A 178 -39.35 -3.06 -22.25
C ASP A 178 -38.43 -1.88 -21.91
N ASN A 179 -37.40 -1.68 -22.72
CA ASN A 179 -36.52 -0.52 -22.76
C ASN A 179 -35.90 -0.16 -21.39
N ASP A 180 -35.51 -1.21 -20.65
CA ASP A 180 -34.83 -1.21 -19.34
C ASP A 180 -33.29 -1.09 -19.50
N SER A 181 -32.75 -1.11 -20.72
CA SER A 181 -31.30 -1.13 -21.04
C SER A 181 -30.60 -2.47 -20.80
N ILE A 182 -31.37 -3.55 -20.84
CA ILE A 182 -30.90 -4.92 -20.70
C ILE A 182 -31.59 -5.77 -21.78
N PHE A 183 -30.85 -6.11 -22.82
CA PHE A 183 -31.39 -6.75 -24.01
C PHE A 183 -32.09 -8.09 -23.74
N ASP A 184 -33.08 -8.39 -24.57
CA ASP A 184 -34.01 -9.50 -24.35
C ASP A 184 -33.32 -10.85 -24.38
N VAL A 185 -32.35 -11.05 -25.28
CA VAL A 185 -31.47 -12.23 -25.33
C VAL A 185 -30.90 -12.53 -23.95
N ASP A 186 -30.50 -11.46 -23.25
CA ASP A 186 -29.83 -11.43 -21.98
C ASP A 186 -30.80 -11.63 -20.79
N GLU A 187 -32.07 -11.27 -20.94
CA GLU A 187 -33.15 -11.41 -19.94
C GLU A 187 -33.93 -12.73 -20.08
N SER A 188 -34.16 -13.21 -21.31
CA SER A 188 -34.97 -14.35 -21.73
C SER A 188 -34.87 -15.54 -20.77
N GLY A 189 -33.65 -15.85 -20.32
CA GLY A 189 -33.34 -17.02 -19.50
C GLY A 189 -33.75 -18.34 -20.15
N ALA A 190 -33.92 -18.31 -21.47
CA ALA A 190 -34.05 -19.45 -22.34
C ALA A 190 -32.85 -20.39 -22.20
N GLY A 191 -32.93 -21.55 -22.85
CA GLY A 191 -31.84 -22.53 -22.86
C GLY A 191 -32.04 -23.74 -21.95
N ASN A 192 -31.09 -24.67 -22.07
CA ASN A 192 -31.37 -26.08 -21.92
C ASN A 192 -30.37 -26.76 -20.97
N SER A 193 -30.82 -26.94 -19.72
CA SER A 193 -30.11 -27.68 -18.66
C SER A 193 -29.82 -29.16 -19.01
N ASN A 194 -30.41 -29.70 -20.08
CA ASN A 194 -30.18 -31.04 -20.60
C ASN A 194 -29.49 -31.06 -21.98
N ALA A 195 -29.17 -29.90 -22.58
CA ALA A 195 -28.51 -29.83 -23.88
C ALA A 195 -27.14 -30.49 -23.81
N GLY A 196 -27.05 -31.63 -24.50
CA GLY A 196 -25.86 -32.43 -24.66
C GLY A 196 -25.26 -32.29 -26.06
N ILE A 197 -25.08 -31.05 -26.54
CA ILE A 197 -24.60 -30.80 -27.91
C ILE A 197 -23.19 -31.39 -28.05
N LEU A 198 -22.97 -32.15 -29.12
CA LEU A 198 -21.74 -32.91 -29.39
C LEU A 198 -20.84 -32.20 -30.42
N ILE A 199 -20.53 -30.93 -30.18
CA ILE A 199 -19.72 -30.13 -31.11
C ILE A 199 -18.31 -30.72 -31.18
N ALA A 200 -17.94 -31.24 -32.35
CA ALA A 200 -16.65 -31.89 -32.62
C ALA A 200 -16.24 -32.98 -31.58
N ASP A 201 -17.15 -33.93 -31.29
CA ASP A 201 -17.01 -35.01 -30.28
C ASP A 201 -16.93 -34.53 -28.80
N ILE A 202 -17.18 -33.25 -28.51
CA ILE A 202 -17.19 -32.69 -27.15
C ILE A 202 -18.63 -32.47 -26.67
N LEU A 203 -18.97 -33.04 -25.51
CA LEU A 203 -20.29 -32.89 -24.89
C LEU A 203 -20.38 -31.59 -24.07
N VAL A 204 -21.00 -30.55 -24.64
CA VAL A 204 -21.44 -29.36 -23.89
C VAL A 204 -22.60 -29.76 -22.96
N ASN A 205 -22.76 -29.10 -21.80
CA ASN A 205 -23.84 -29.39 -20.85
C ASN A 205 -24.26 -28.09 -20.12
N ASN A 206 -25.55 -27.89 -19.91
CA ASN A 206 -26.14 -26.69 -19.30
C ASN A 206 -25.85 -25.40 -20.09
N PHE A 207 -26.22 -25.40 -21.38
CA PHE A 207 -26.36 -24.13 -22.10
C PHE A 207 -27.53 -23.33 -21.50
N ILE A 208 -27.39 -22.01 -21.44
CA ILE A 208 -28.39 -21.06 -20.97
C ILE A 208 -28.21 -19.83 -21.85
N ASN A 209 -29.29 -19.38 -22.51
CA ASN A 209 -29.31 -18.15 -23.28
C ASN A 209 -29.06 -16.94 -22.37
N GLY A 210 -28.73 -15.79 -22.94
CA GLY A 210 -28.42 -14.60 -22.17
C GLY A 210 -27.18 -14.76 -21.32
N ASP A 211 -26.07 -15.06 -21.99
CA ASP A 211 -24.75 -15.05 -21.37
C ASP A 211 -23.90 -13.82 -21.71
N GLY A 212 -24.50 -12.79 -22.31
CA GLY A 212 -23.95 -11.45 -22.39
C GLY A 212 -23.58 -10.99 -23.79
N ASP A 213 -24.56 -10.43 -24.48
CA ASP A 213 -24.36 -9.61 -25.69
C ASP A 213 -23.64 -8.29 -25.32
N ILE A 214 -22.51 -8.00 -25.99
CA ILE A 214 -21.71 -6.78 -25.85
C ILE A 214 -21.73 -5.86 -27.08
N ASN A 215 -22.30 -6.29 -28.19
CA ASN A 215 -22.39 -5.55 -29.46
C ASN A 215 -23.83 -5.08 -29.76
N GLY A 216 -24.82 -5.53 -29.00
CA GLY A 216 -26.23 -5.23 -29.14
C GLY A 216 -26.87 -5.82 -30.39
N ASP A 217 -26.29 -6.83 -31.06
CA ASP A 217 -26.79 -7.37 -32.34
C ASP A 217 -27.78 -8.54 -32.21
N GLY A 218 -28.38 -8.70 -31.03
CA GLY A 218 -29.35 -9.77 -30.70
C GLY A 218 -28.67 -11.08 -30.32
N VAL A 219 -27.49 -11.37 -30.88
CA VAL A 219 -26.80 -12.64 -30.69
C VAL A 219 -25.70 -12.55 -29.64
N GLY A 220 -25.68 -13.50 -28.69
CA GLY A 220 -24.64 -13.58 -27.66
C GLY A 220 -23.22 -13.70 -28.24
N ASP A 221 -22.29 -12.88 -27.74
CA ASP A 221 -20.90 -12.68 -28.19
C ASP A 221 -19.93 -13.88 -28.01
N GLY A 222 -20.41 -15.11 -28.10
CA GLY A 222 -19.65 -16.33 -27.87
C GLY A 222 -18.77 -16.77 -29.05
N PRO A 223 -18.51 -18.09 -29.15
CA PRO A 223 -17.89 -18.72 -30.31
C PRO A 223 -18.89 -19.62 -31.07
N GLU A 224 -19.82 -18.98 -31.78
CA GLU A 224 -20.93 -19.56 -32.55
C GLU A 224 -20.37 -20.13 -33.85
N LEU A 225 -19.81 -21.34 -33.78
CA LEU A 225 -19.19 -22.02 -34.90
C LEU A 225 -19.97 -23.28 -35.29
N GLU A 226 -21.27 -23.09 -35.49
CA GLU A 226 -22.07 -24.02 -36.28
C GLU A 226 -21.87 -23.80 -37.78
N LEU A 227 -21.87 -24.91 -38.51
CA LEU A 227 -21.69 -24.94 -39.98
C LEU A 227 -22.95 -25.49 -40.67
N PHE A 228 -24.09 -25.47 -39.97
CA PHE A 228 -25.24 -26.34 -40.24
C PHE A 228 -26.60 -25.64 -40.45
N ARG A 229 -26.63 -24.30 -40.66
CA ARG A 229 -27.78 -23.52 -41.20
C ARG A 229 -28.20 -23.92 -42.64
N ASN A 230 -28.05 -25.18 -43.02
CA ASN A 230 -28.45 -25.78 -44.29
C ASN A 230 -28.96 -27.19 -43.96
N LYS A 231 -30.26 -27.34 -43.72
CA LYS A 231 -30.94 -28.63 -43.45
C LYS A 231 -31.39 -29.26 -44.80
N ASP A 232 -31.52 -30.59 -44.86
CA ASP A 232 -32.06 -31.37 -46.02
C ASP A 232 -33.46 -31.85 -45.60
N THR A 233 -34.38 -30.88 -45.50
CA THR A 233 -35.60 -30.95 -44.69
C THR A 233 -36.61 -31.96 -45.23
N ASN A 234 -36.59 -32.20 -46.55
CA ASN A 234 -37.39 -33.26 -47.19
C ASN A 234 -36.60 -34.56 -47.48
N GLY A 235 -35.27 -34.56 -47.32
CA GLY A 235 -34.42 -35.73 -47.49
C GLY A 235 -34.21 -36.20 -48.94
N ASP A 236 -34.39 -35.33 -49.96
CA ASP A 236 -34.13 -35.69 -51.37
C ASP A 236 -32.64 -35.68 -51.76
N GLY A 237 -31.77 -35.12 -50.90
CA GLY A 237 -30.33 -34.99 -51.12
C GLY A 237 -29.91 -33.66 -51.73
N ILE A 238 -30.78 -32.66 -51.69
CA ILE A 238 -30.51 -31.25 -52.01
C ILE A 238 -30.73 -30.46 -50.71
N LEU A 239 -29.76 -29.62 -50.35
CA LEU A 239 -29.95 -28.69 -49.24
C LEU A 239 -30.97 -27.62 -49.63
N GLU A 240 -32.05 -27.54 -48.86
CA GLU A 240 -32.79 -26.30 -48.70
C GLU A 240 -31.85 -25.26 -48.06
N GLN A 241 -32.02 -23.99 -48.44
CA GLN A 241 -31.11 -22.89 -48.07
C GLN A 241 -31.66 -22.02 -46.93
N PHE A 242 -32.73 -22.49 -46.30
CA PHE A 242 -33.38 -21.87 -45.15
C PHE A 242 -33.39 -22.92 -44.03
N GLY A 243 -33.16 -22.46 -42.81
CA GLY A 243 -33.36 -23.25 -41.60
C GLY A 243 -34.83 -23.18 -41.17
N ASP A 244 -35.01 -23.22 -39.86
CA ASP A 244 -36.25 -23.04 -39.12
C ASP A 244 -36.17 -21.77 -38.26
N GLY A 245 -35.51 -20.75 -38.79
CA GLY A 245 -35.13 -19.53 -38.07
C GLY A 245 -34.11 -19.81 -36.98
N ILE A 246 -34.64 -19.84 -35.74
CA ILE A 246 -34.08 -20.35 -34.48
C ILE A 246 -32.70 -21.00 -34.64
N LEU A 247 -31.67 -20.34 -34.11
CA LEU A 247 -30.30 -20.87 -34.08
C LEU A 247 -30.26 -22.30 -33.48
N ASP A 248 -29.44 -23.19 -34.06
CA ASP A 248 -29.24 -24.59 -33.61
C ASP A 248 -28.76 -24.72 -32.12
N ILE A 249 -28.41 -23.61 -31.46
CA ILE A 249 -28.06 -23.55 -30.03
C ILE A 249 -29.31 -23.40 -29.12
N TYR A 250 -30.42 -22.96 -29.69
CA TYR A 250 -31.74 -22.79 -29.08
C TYR A 250 -32.70 -23.95 -29.49
N ASP A 251 -32.66 -24.42 -30.74
CA ASP A 251 -33.49 -25.54 -31.26
C ASP A 251 -33.35 -26.86 -30.45
N TYR A 252 -34.43 -27.65 -30.40
CA TYR A 252 -34.45 -29.00 -29.86
C TYR A 252 -35.05 -30.05 -30.82
N GLY A 253 -34.53 -30.13 -32.04
CA GLY A 253 -34.78 -31.24 -32.95
C GLY A 253 -34.04 -32.55 -32.59
N THR A 254 -34.77 -33.66 -32.44
CA THR A 254 -34.18 -35.04 -32.46
C THR A 254 -34.59 -35.87 -33.69
N GLY A 255 -35.24 -35.22 -34.65
CA GLY A 255 -35.70 -35.78 -35.92
C GLY A 255 -35.58 -34.75 -37.04
N ILE A 256 -35.79 -35.19 -38.29
CA ILE A 256 -35.50 -34.40 -39.51
C ILE A 256 -36.50 -33.24 -39.71
N ASN A 257 -37.63 -33.25 -38.99
CA ASN A 257 -38.70 -32.26 -39.03
C ASN A 257 -39.19 -32.03 -37.58
N GLN A 258 -38.30 -31.56 -36.71
CA GLN A 258 -38.62 -31.21 -35.33
C GLN A 258 -37.96 -29.85 -35.05
N TYR A 259 -38.77 -28.80 -35.04
CA TYR A 259 -38.35 -27.43 -34.79
C TYR A 259 -38.69 -27.03 -33.34
N GLY A 260 -37.91 -26.12 -32.79
CA GLY A 260 -38.27 -25.23 -31.70
C GLY A 260 -38.07 -25.73 -30.26
N ASN A 261 -38.42 -24.85 -29.33
CA ASN A 261 -37.82 -24.73 -28.00
C ASN A 261 -38.36 -25.72 -26.94
N LEU A 262 -38.66 -26.96 -27.35
CA LEU A 262 -39.33 -28.01 -26.56
C LEU A 262 -38.48 -28.53 -25.39
N GLY A 263 -38.49 -27.81 -24.27
CA GLY A 263 -37.75 -28.15 -23.05
C GLY A 263 -36.63 -27.18 -22.68
N GLN A 264 -36.61 -25.99 -23.30
CA GLN A 264 -35.94 -24.83 -22.72
C GLN A 264 -36.59 -24.40 -21.38
N GLY A 265 -35.86 -23.60 -20.62
CA GLY A 265 -36.31 -23.00 -19.37
C GLY A 265 -36.01 -23.86 -18.13
N LEU A 266 -35.58 -23.21 -17.05
CA LEU A 266 -35.34 -23.87 -15.77
C LEU A 266 -36.67 -24.35 -15.13
N THR A 267 -36.60 -25.38 -14.28
CA THR A 267 -37.81 -26.04 -13.74
C THR A 267 -38.57 -25.17 -12.73
N GLY A 268 -39.42 -24.29 -13.23
CA GLY A 268 -40.28 -23.36 -12.48
C GLY A 268 -41.74 -23.43 -12.90
N THR A 269 -42.54 -22.44 -12.47
CA THR A 269 -43.99 -22.39 -12.74
C THR A 269 -44.38 -21.67 -14.04
N GLY A 270 -43.39 -21.22 -14.84
CA GLY A 270 -43.55 -20.50 -16.12
C GLY A 270 -43.58 -21.37 -17.40
N TRP A 271 -43.64 -22.70 -17.29
CA TRP A 271 -43.64 -23.70 -18.39
C TRP A 271 -44.80 -23.63 -19.42
N LYS A 272 -45.38 -22.45 -19.64
CA LYS A 272 -46.36 -22.13 -20.68
C LYS A 272 -45.83 -21.17 -21.76
N ASN A 273 -44.82 -20.37 -21.41
CA ASN A 273 -44.32 -19.28 -22.25
C ASN A 273 -42.82 -19.46 -22.56
N TYR A 274 -42.18 -20.56 -22.14
CA TYR A 274 -40.82 -21.00 -22.50
C TYR A 274 -39.64 -20.13 -22.00
N VAL A 275 -39.88 -18.85 -21.72
CA VAL A 275 -38.98 -17.87 -21.09
C VAL A 275 -38.94 -17.92 -19.55
N LYS A 276 -38.06 -17.11 -18.95
CA LYS A 276 -37.88 -16.93 -17.50
C LYS A 276 -38.88 -15.94 -16.91
N ASP A 277 -39.35 -16.30 -15.71
CA ASP A 277 -40.21 -15.50 -14.82
C ASP A 277 -39.62 -15.71 -13.41
N THR A 278 -38.91 -14.70 -12.90
CA THR A 278 -38.07 -14.76 -11.69
C THR A 278 -38.86 -14.54 -10.40
N ASP A 279 -39.89 -13.70 -10.43
CA ASP A 279 -40.73 -13.31 -9.28
C ASP A 279 -42.00 -14.18 -9.14
N ASN A 280 -42.53 -14.70 -10.26
CA ASN A 280 -43.76 -15.50 -10.41
C ASN A 280 -45.08 -14.71 -10.31
N ASP A 281 -45.06 -13.46 -10.76
CA ASP A 281 -46.21 -12.58 -11.05
C ASP A 281 -46.98 -13.00 -12.33
N GLY A 282 -46.26 -13.42 -13.37
CA GLY A 282 -46.82 -13.91 -14.64
C GLY A 282 -46.54 -13.04 -15.88
N ILE A 283 -45.79 -11.94 -15.73
CA ILE A 283 -45.00 -11.33 -16.81
C ILE A 283 -43.67 -12.12 -16.94
N ALA A 284 -43.00 -12.04 -18.09
CA ALA A 284 -41.66 -12.61 -18.29
C ALA A 284 -40.58 -11.56 -18.00
N ASP A 285 -39.37 -11.99 -17.63
CA ASP A 285 -38.32 -11.07 -17.18
C ASP A 285 -38.00 -9.97 -18.22
N TYR A 286 -37.88 -10.33 -19.52
CA TYR A 286 -37.66 -9.39 -20.65
C TYR A 286 -38.84 -8.44 -20.95
N MET A 287 -40.00 -8.64 -20.31
CA MET A 287 -41.16 -7.74 -20.37
C MET A 287 -41.48 -7.09 -19.02
N ASP A 288 -40.65 -7.30 -17.99
CA ASP A 288 -40.80 -6.67 -16.67
C ASP A 288 -39.51 -6.01 -16.19
N THR A 289 -39.53 -4.68 -16.28
CA THR A 289 -38.62 -3.67 -15.69
C THR A 289 -38.25 -3.92 -14.23
N LYS A 290 -38.90 -4.88 -13.55
CA LYS A 290 -38.59 -5.38 -12.21
C LYS A 290 -38.66 -6.92 -12.17
N ALA A 291 -37.94 -7.66 -13.00
CA ALA A 291 -37.85 -9.14 -12.97
C ALA A 291 -37.69 -9.76 -11.55
N ASN A 292 -37.09 -9.02 -10.61
CA ASN A 292 -36.94 -9.40 -9.20
C ASN A 292 -38.12 -9.01 -8.25
N GLY A 293 -39.19 -8.40 -8.76
CA GLY A 293 -40.37 -7.89 -8.07
C GLY A 293 -40.19 -6.63 -7.21
N THR A 294 -38.99 -6.05 -7.12
CA THR A 294 -38.68 -5.05 -6.05
C THR A 294 -37.81 -3.84 -6.43
N THR A 295 -36.87 -3.98 -7.35
CA THR A 295 -36.00 -2.90 -7.86
C THR A 295 -36.07 -2.87 -9.38
N PHE A 296 -36.10 -1.67 -9.97
CA PHE A 296 -35.97 -1.59 -11.42
C PHE A 296 -34.61 -2.10 -11.86
N ASP A 297 -34.53 -2.87 -12.94
CA ASP A 297 -33.30 -3.56 -13.31
C ASP A 297 -32.34 -2.63 -14.11
N ILE A 298 -32.87 -1.58 -14.77
CA ILE A 298 -32.14 -0.41 -15.29
C ILE A 298 -31.28 0.26 -14.21
N ALA A 299 -31.72 0.19 -12.94
CA ALA A 299 -31.01 0.78 -11.81
C ALA A 299 -29.72 -0.01 -11.44
N GLY A 300 -29.51 -1.18 -12.03
CA GLY A 300 -28.27 -1.95 -11.98
C GLY A 300 -27.26 -1.63 -13.10
N THR A 301 -27.71 -1.02 -14.21
CA THR A 301 -26.90 -0.87 -15.43
C THR A 301 -26.03 0.41 -15.43
N LEU A 302 -25.29 0.64 -16.53
CA LEU A 302 -24.59 1.91 -16.79
C LEU A 302 -25.54 3.05 -17.19
N TYR A 303 -26.83 2.76 -17.39
CA TYR A 303 -27.81 3.61 -18.06
C TYR A 303 -28.96 4.05 -17.14
N ALA A 304 -28.90 3.72 -15.84
CA ALA A 304 -29.71 4.25 -14.72
C ALA A 304 -29.81 5.79 -14.58
N GLY A 305 -29.27 6.56 -15.53
CA GLY A 305 -29.44 8.02 -15.67
C GLY A 305 -30.14 8.45 -16.96
N LEU A 306 -30.66 7.49 -17.74
CA LEU A 306 -31.58 7.72 -18.86
C LEU A 306 -33.04 7.66 -18.41
N ASP A 307 -33.36 6.90 -17.36
CA ASP A 307 -34.59 7.10 -16.58
C ASP A 307 -34.45 8.38 -15.73
N TYR A 308 -35.05 9.49 -16.18
CA TYR A 308 -35.18 10.73 -15.40
C TYR A 308 -36.51 10.82 -14.66
N ASN A 309 -37.51 10.01 -15.01
CA ASN A 309 -38.88 10.15 -14.55
C ASN A 309 -39.22 9.24 -13.34
N GLY A 310 -38.57 8.07 -13.26
CA GLY A 310 -38.58 7.11 -12.18
C GLY A 310 -39.52 5.92 -12.39
N ASP A 311 -39.77 5.53 -13.64
CA ASP A 311 -40.70 4.44 -14.01
C ASP A 311 -40.06 3.18 -14.60
N GLY A 312 -38.72 3.14 -14.71
CA GLY A 312 -37.94 1.97 -15.11
C GLY A 312 -37.45 1.96 -16.55
N LYS A 313 -38.03 2.79 -17.43
CA LYS A 313 -37.67 2.80 -18.86
C LYS A 313 -36.69 3.92 -19.19
N ILE A 314 -36.00 3.79 -20.32
CA ILE A 314 -35.24 4.87 -20.96
C ILE A 314 -36.21 6.00 -21.38
N ASP A 315 -35.99 7.25 -20.95
CA ASP A 315 -36.81 8.40 -21.40
C ASP A 315 -36.49 8.76 -22.88
N GLY A 316 -37.12 8.06 -23.83
CA GLY A 316 -37.05 8.32 -25.26
C GLY A 316 -38.38 8.14 -26.00
N ASN A 317 -38.32 8.23 -27.33
CA ASN A 317 -39.34 7.79 -28.31
C ASN A 317 -38.79 7.94 -29.75
N THR A 318 -37.49 7.71 -29.93
CA THR A 318 -36.80 7.87 -31.20
C THR A 318 -35.85 6.70 -31.32
N ASP A 319 -36.16 5.88 -32.31
CA ASP A 319 -35.34 4.86 -32.92
C ASP A 319 -35.35 5.21 -34.43
N ILE A 320 -34.17 5.18 -35.05
CA ILE A 320 -33.92 5.51 -36.46
C ILE A 320 -33.84 4.25 -37.34
N ASP A 321 -33.51 3.11 -36.73
CA ASP A 321 -33.11 1.86 -37.36
C ASP A 321 -34.26 0.85 -37.36
N ARG A 322 -35.07 0.83 -36.30
CA ARG A 322 -36.16 -0.12 -36.01
C ARG A 322 -35.63 -1.47 -35.56
N ASP A 323 -34.87 -1.40 -34.48
CA ASP A 323 -34.31 -2.52 -33.71
C ASP A 323 -34.74 -2.48 -32.22
N GLY A 324 -35.61 -1.52 -31.85
CA GLY A 324 -36.10 -1.36 -30.48
C GLY A 324 -35.17 -0.55 -29.56
N ILE A 325 -33.89 -0.42 -29.91
CA ILE A 325 -32.89 0.24 -29.07
C ILE A 325 -32.92 1.75 -29.29
N LEU A 326 -33.63 2.46 -28.41
CA LEU A 326 -33.77 3.93 -28.47
C LEU A 326 -32.42 4.68 -28.64
N ASP A 327 -32.42 5.74 -29.47
CA ASP A 327 -31.36 6.73 -29.77
C ASP A 327 -30.54 7.24 -28.55
N ALA A 328 -31.04 7.04 -27.34
CA ALA A 328 -30.44 7.46 -26.08
C ALA A 328 -29.50 6.41 -25.45
N LEU A 329 -29.73 5.11 -25.75
CA LEU A 329 -28.90 3.97 -25.40
C LEU A 329 -27.97 3.60 -26.56
N ASP A 330 -28.51 3.55 -27.78
CA ASP A 330 -27.73 3.26 -28.98
C ASP A 330 -26.56 4.25 -29.18
N THR A 331 -25.48 3.74 -29.77
CA THR A 331 -24.28 4.50 -30.13
C THR A 331 -24.11 4.73 -31.64
N ASN A 332 -24.87 4.04 -32.50
CA ASN A 332 -24.67 3.97 -33.95
C ASN A 332 -25.97 3.76 -34.77
N THR A 333 -26.96 4.65 -34.61
CA THR A 333 -28.22 4.92 -35.38
C THR A 333 -28.16 4.86 -36.93
N ALA A 334 -27.61 3.78 -37.47
CA ALA A 334 -27.45 3.41 -38.87
C ALA A 334 -26.98 1.95 -39.06
N VAL A 335 -27.14 1.08 -38.05
CA VAL A 335 -26.85 -0.36 -38.01
C VAL A 335 -27.85 -0.98 -37.03
N PHE A 336 -28.47 -2.11 -37.37
CA PHE A 336 -29.28 -2.91 -36.45
C PHE A 336 -28.41 -3.36 -35.26
N GLY A 337 -28.79 -2.96 -34.06
CA GLY A 337 -28.10 -3.27 -32.82
C GLY A 337 -27.12 -2.19 -32.31
N SER A 338 -26.76 -2.29 -31.03
CA SER A 338 -26.10 -1.22 -30.25
C SER A 338 -24.65 -1.53 -29.79
N PRO A 339 -23.64 -1.35 -30.68
CA PRO A 339 -22.22 -1.54 -30.36
C PRO A 339 -21.79 -0.76 -29.11
N ARG A 340 -21.29 -1.45 -28.06
CA ARG A 340 -20.97 -0.79 -26.77
C ARG A 340 -19.68 0.05 -26.82
N ASP A 341 -19.77 1.23 -27.42
CA ASP A 341 -18.68 2.15 -27.80
C ASP A 341 -18.13 3.01 -26.63
N LEU A 342 -17.92 2.40 -25.46
CA LEU A 342 -17.67 3.05 -24.17
C LEU A 342 -16.26 3.65 -24.00
N ASN A 343 -16.18 4.84 -23.40
CA ASN A 343 -14.92 5.49 -22.99
C ASN A 343 -15.13 6.25 -21.66
N ARG A 344 -15.01 5.55 -20.53
CA ARG A 344 -15.17 6.07 -19.16
C ARG A 344 -14.55 5.07 -18.16
N LYS A 345 -14.26 5.49 -16.92
CA LYS A 345 -13.66 4.59 -15.91
C LYS A 345 -14.64 3.49 -15.49
N LEU A 346 -14.36 2.27 -15.93
CA LEU A 346 -15.20 1.08 -15.78
C LEU A 346 -14.37 -0.08 -15.19
N HIS A 347 -15.02 -1.23 -15.02
CA HIS A 347 -14.43 -2.53 -14.76
C HIS A 347 -15.43 -3.62 -15.19
N LEU A 348 -14.93 -4.83 -15.42
CA LEU A 348 -15.75 -5.96 -15.86
C LEU A 348 -16.05 -6.90 -14.70
N TYR A 349 -17.31 -7.33 -14.60
CA TYR A 349 -17.72 -8.50 -13.82
C TYR A 349 -17.61 -9.75 -14.69
N PHE A 350 -17.26 -10.88 -14.07
CA PHE A 350 -17.23 -12.20 -14.69
C PHE A 350 -18.14 -13.11 -13.85
N ASP A 351 -19.05 -13.87 -14.47
CA ASP A 351 -20.08 -14.67 -13.82
C ASP A 351 -19.61 -16.06 -13.38
N GLY A 352 -18.55 -16.59 -14.00
CA GLY A 352 -17.92 -17.86 -13.63
C GLY A 352 -18.44 -19.10 -14.38
N ARG A 353 -19.28 -18.94 -15.40
CA ARG A 353 -19.66 -19.96 -16.39
C ARG A 353 -18.82 -19.85 -17.66
N ASN A 354 -18.78 -18.66 -18.27
CA ASN A 354 -18.38 -18.47 -19.67
C ASN A 354 -17.63 -17.17 -19.97
N ASP A 355 -17.81 -16.06 -19.23
CA ASP A 355 -17.23 -14.74 -19.51
C ASP A 355 -15.69 -14.77 -19.64
N TYR A 356 -15.14 -14.20 -20.72
CA TYR A 356 -13.69 -14.06 -20.90
C TYR A 356 -13.26 -13.04 -21.95
N ILE A 357 -12.04 -12.52 -21.80
CA ILE A 357 -11.36 -11.75 -22.84
C ILE A 357 -10.27 -12.62 -23.46
N GLU A 358 -10.12 -12.58 -24.77
CA GLU A 358 -9.12 -13.31 -25.52
C GLU A 358 -8.41 -12.45 -26.57
N GLU A 359 -7.08 -12.58 -26.64
CA GLU A 359 -6.27 -12.00 -27.69
C GLU A 359 -5.60 -13.12 -28.52
N ASP A 360 -5.98 -13.22 -29.80
CA ASP A 360 -5.44 -14.21 -30.77
C ASP A 360 -4.73 -13.56 -31.97
N ASN A 361 -4.07 -12.42 -31.77
CA ASN A 361 -3.31 -11.70 -32.81
C ASN A 361 -2.03 -12.44 -33.31
N GLY A 362 -1.93 -13.77 -33.12
CA GLY A 362 -0.79 -14.59 -33.53
C GLY A 362 0.52 -14.33 -32.76
N THR A 363 0.53 -13.41 -31.78
CA THR A 363 1.74 -12.98 -31.06
C THR A 363 1.88 -13.64 -29.68
N ASN A 364 3.01 -14.33 -29.46
CA ASN A 364 3.37 -14.85 -28.15
C ASN A 364 3.78 -13.70 -27.20
N ILE A 365 3.10 -13.58 -26.04
CA ILE A 365 3.30 -12.46 -25.10
C ILE A 365 4.33 -12.79 -24.01
N VAL A 366 4.22 -13.96 -23.38
CA VAL A 366 5.13 -14.40 -22.31
C VAL A 366 6.03 -15.59 -22.70
N SER A 367 5.73 -16.26 -23.81
CA SER A 367 6.47 -17.44 -24.28
C SER A 367 7.96 -17.16 -24.54
N GLY A 368 8.83 -17.94 -23.88
CA GLY A 368 10.29 -17.82 -24.02
C GLY A 368 10.97 -16.66 -23.29
N LEU A 369 10.21 -15.78 -22.60
CA LEU A 369 10.81 -14.66 -21.88
C LEU A 369 11.61 -15.11 -20.65
N THR A 370 12.78 -14.50 -20.44
CA THR A 370 13.62 -14.75 -19.24
C THR A 370 13.13 -14.03 -17.99
N GLU A 371 12.30 -13.00 -18.17
CA GLU A 371 11.68 -12.22 -17.10
C GLU A 371 10.25 -11.81 -17.52
N VAL A 372 9.32 -11.81 -16.57
CA VAL A 372 7.91 -11.43 -16.77
C VAL A 372 7.38 -10.80 -15.50
N THR A 373 6.47 -9.82 -15.61
CA THR A 373 5.54 -9.51 -14.53
C THR A 373 4.11 -9.47 -15.07
N MET A 374 3.18 -10.13 -14.38
CA MET A 374 1.75 -10.05 -14.64
C MET A 374 1.06 -9.52 -13.38
N MET A 375 0.16 -8.56 -13.51
CA MET A 375 -0.55 -7.95 -12.38
C MET A 375 -1.95 -7.47 -12.79
N ALA A 376 -2.90 -7.53 -11.85
CA ALA A 376 -4.27 -7.06 -12.01
C ALA A 376 -4.89 -6.70 -10.64
N TRP A 377 -5.93 -5.88 -10.63
CA TRP A 377 -6.89 -5.80 -9.53
C TRP A 377 -7.97 -6.86 -9.72
N VAL A 378 -8.37 -7.53 -8.63
CA VAL A 378 -9.51 -8.47 -8.62
C VAL A 378 -10.44 -8.27 -7.41
N LYS A 379 -11.75 -8.46 -7.58
CA LYS A 379 -12.74 -8.50 -6.48
C LYS A 379 -13.53 -9.81 -6.52
N LEU A 380 -13.27 -10.73 -5.58
CA LEU A 380 -13.97 -12.02 -5.54
C LEU A 380 -15.45 -11.86 -5.19
N ASP A 381 -16.32 -12.44 -6.00
CA ASP A 381 -17.78 -12.49 -5.79
C ASP A 381 -18.16 -13.16 -4.45
N PRO A 382 -19.21 -12.70 -3.73
CA PRO A 382 -19.67 -13.32 -2.48
C PRO A 382 -19.93 -14.83 -2.54
N ASN A 383 -20.22 -15.38 -3.73
CA ASN A 383 -20.48 -16.79 -3.99
C ASN A 383 -19.29 -17.54 -4.64
N PHE A 384 -18.09 -16.94 -4.72
CA PHE A 384 -16.88 -17.60 -5.22
C PHE A 384 -16.55 -18.85 -4.37
N LYS A 385 -16.80 -20.04 -4.94
CA LYS A 385 -16.69 -21.35 -4.28
C LYS A 385 -15.43 -22.12 -4.64
N ASP A 386 -15.07 -22.13 -5.92
CA ASP A 386 -14.05 -23.03 -6.48
C ASP A 386 -12.81 -22.27 -6.99
N HIS A 387 -12.55 -22.31 -8.29
CA HIS A 387 -11.32 -21.81 -8.90
C HIS A 387 -11.67 -20.83 -10.00
N GLY A 388 -10.80 -19.87 -10.28
CA GLY A 388 -10.99 -18.95 -11.40
C GLY A 388 -9.68 -18.41 -11.93
N ALA A 389 -9.52 -18.45 -13.25
CA ALA A 389 -8.35 -17.88 -13.92
C ALA A 389 -8.37 -16.34 -13.81
N ILE A 390 -7.20 -15.71 -13.76
CA ILE A 390 -7.09 -14.26 -13.77
C ILE A 390 -6.60 -13.82 -15.15
N MET A 391 -5.41 -14.29 -15.54
CA MET A 391 -4.75 -13.88 -16.79
C MET A 391 -3.61 -14.83 -17.19
N GLY A 392 -3.33 -14.95 -18.49
CA GLY A 392 -2.05 -15.47 -19.01
C GLY A 392 -2.13 -16.34 -20.27
N GLN A 393 -1.05 -17.09 -20.52
CA GLN A 393 -0.93 -18.09 -21.62
C GLN A 393 -0.71 -19.50 -21.03
N THR A 394 -0.91 -20.57 -21.82
CA THR A 394 -0.81 -21.98 -21.36
C THR A 394 0.52 -22.38 -20.70
N ASN A 395 1.60 -21.62 -20.94
CA ASN A 395 2.92 -21.82 -20.34
C ASN A 395 3.20 -20.99 -19.07
N PHE A 396 2.40 -19.94 -18.79
CA PHE A 396 2.48 -19.13 -17.57
C PHE A 396 1.19 -18.33 -17.38
N TRP A 397 0.39 -18.68 -16.36
CA TRP A 397 -0.87 -18.00 -16.05
C TRP A 397 -1.21 -17.97 -14.55
N MET A 398 -2.00 -16.98 -14.14
CA MET A 398 -2.43 -16.73 -12.76
C MET A 398 -3.89 -17.16 -12.54
N ARG A 399 -4.21 -17.67 -11.35
CA ARG A 399 -5.56 -18.05 -10.91
C ARG A 399 -5.75 -17.90 -9.41
N ILE A 400 -7.00 -17.86 -8.97
CA ILE A 400 -7.41 -18.13 -7.59
C ILE A 400 -7.87 -19.59 -7.48
N ASN A 401 -7.70 -20.22 -6.31
CA ASN A 401 -8.14 -21.59 -6.04
C ASN A 401 -9.26 -21.69 -4.99
N GLY A 402 -9.80 -22.90 -4.76
CA GLY A 402 -10.89 -23.17 -3.80
C GLY A 402 -10.59 -22.87 -2.33
N SER A 403 -9.36 -22.47 -1.99
CA SER A 403 -9.01 -21.90 -0.68
C SER A 403 -8.96 -20.36 -0.69
N ARG A 404 -9.41 -19.72 -1.78
CA ARG A 404 -9.20 -18.30 -2.13
C ARG A 404 -7.75 -17.88 -2.01
N ARG A 405 -6.85 -18.64 -2.63
CA ARG A 405 -5.41 -18.36 -2.65
C ARG A 405 -4.90 -18.10 -4.05
N LEU A 406 -4.06 -17.09 -4.19
CA LEU A 406 -3.36 -16.80 -5.44
C LEU A 406 -2.40 -17.95 -5.79
N ARG A 407 -2.50 -18.41 -7.03
CA ARG A 407 -1.73 -19.50 -7.62
C ARG A 407 -1.24 -19.08 -9.00
N VAL A 408 -0.03 -19.51 -9.35
CA VAL A 408 0.53 -19.40 -10.70
C VAL A 408 0.84 -20.79 -11.23
N GLU A 409 0.47 -21.01 -12.48
CA GLU A 409 0.57 -22.28 -13.19
C GLU A 409 1.80 -22.26 -14.09
N ILE A 410 2.60 -23.33 -13.99
CA ILE A 410 3.87 -23.49 -14.71
C ILE A 410 3.96 -24.97 -15.13
N PRO A 411 3.93 -25.28 -16.44
CA PRO A 411 4.07 -26.66 -16.91
C PRO A 411 5.36 -27.33 -16.41
N ASP A 412 5.31 -28.65 -16.27
CA ASP A 412 6.37 -29.56 -15.78
C ASP A 412 6.97 -29.31 -14.39
N ASN A 413 6.85 -28.10 -13.81
CA ASN A 413 7.48 -27.71 -12.54
C ASN A 413 6.54 -27.65 -11.33
N LYS A 414 5.25 -28.03 -11.53
CA LYS A 414 4.12 -27.98 -10.58
C LYS A 414 3.59 -26.56 -10.29
N PRO A 415 2.29 -26.42 -9.97
CA PRO A 415 1.70 -25.16 -9.50
C PRO A 415 2.44 -24.58 -8.29
N PHE A 416 2.55 -23.25 -8.27
CA PHE A 416 2.97 -22.51 -7.08
C PHE A 416 1.79 -21.71 -6.51
N THR A 417 1.57 -21.76 -5.20
CA THR A 417 0.43 -21.15 -4.51
C THR A 417 0.92 -20.44 -3.26
N THR A 418 0.28 -19.33 -2.87
CA THR A 418 0.62 -18.63 -1.61
C THR A 418 0.50 -19.55 -0.39
N PRO A 419 1.47 -19.53 0.55
CA PRO A 419 1.49 -20.42 1.72
C PRO A 419 0.24 -20.34 2.62
N SER A 420 -0.01 -21.39 3.38
CA SER A 420 -1.16 -21.54 4.30
C SER A 420 -1.25 -20.49 5.40
N GLU A 421 -0.11 -19.89 5.75
CA GLU A 421 0.07 -18.90 6.81
C GLU A 421 -0.43 -17.51 6.39
N ILE A 422 -0.44 -17.22 5.08
CA ILE A 422 -1.05 -16.02 4.51
C ILE A 422 -2.57 -16.15 4.63
N SER A 423 -3.30 -15.08 4.94
CA SER A 423 -4.77 -15.11 4.91
C SER A 423 -5.31 -15.41 3.50
N PRO A 424 -6.43 -16.13 3.36
CA PRO A 424 -7.11 -16.24 2.07
C PRO A 424 -7.63 -14.85 1.64
N LEU A 425 -7.80 -14.66 0.32
CA LEU A 425 -8.41 -13.45 -0.22
C LEU A 425 -9.83 -13.27 0.35
N SER A 426 -10.18 -12.00 0.59
CA SER A 426 -11.48 -11.62 1.12
C SER A 426 -12.51 -11.54 0.00
N LEU A 427 -13.73 -11.98 0.29
CA LEU A 427 -14.88 -11.83 -0.60
C LEU A 427 -15.37 -10.37 -0.58
N ASN A 428 -15.85 -9.88 -1.71
CA ASN A 428 -16.31 -8.51 -1.93
C ASN A 428 -15.31 -7.43 -1.46
N LYS A 429 -14.02 -7.68 -1.70
CA LYS A 429 -12.92 -6.74 -1.43
C LYS A 429 -11.92 -6.71 -2.59
N TRP A 430 -11.66 -5.51 -3.11
CA TRP A 430 -10.63 -5.31 -4.12
C TRP A 430 -9.28 -5.73 -3.57
N THR A 431 -8.60 -6.60 -4.32
CA THR A 431 -7.29 -7.15 -3.99
C THR A 431 -6.40 -7.08 -5.23
N HIS A 432 -5.27 -6.40 -5.16
CA HIS A 432 -4.29 -6.39 -6.24
C HIS A 432 -3.42 -7.65 -6.17
N VAL A 433 -3.31 -8.38 -7.26
CA VAL A 433 -2.58 -9.65 -7.36
C VAL A 433 -1.50 -9.55 -8.43
N ALA A 434 -0.32 -10.11 -8.17
CA ALA A 434 0.74 -10.16 -9.17
C ALA A 434 1.64 -11.39 -9.06
N ALA A 435 2.20 -11.80 -10.19
CA ALA A 435 3.27 -12.79 -10.29
C ALA A 435 4.48 -12.18 -11.03
N VAL A 436 5.64 -12.18 -10.39
CA VAL A 436 6.92 -11.75 -10.97
C VAL A 436 7.78 -12.99 -11.23
N PHE A 437 8.23 -13.17 -12.46
CA PHE A 437 9.19 -14.19 -12.87
C PHE A 437 10.53 -13.56 -13.27
N LYS A 438 11.63 -14.14 -12.77
CA LYS A 438 13.01 -13.79 -13.14
C LYS A 438 13.86 -15.05 -13.16
N GLY A 439 14.07 -15.64 -14.35
CA GLY A 439 14.76 -16.92 -14.51
C GLY A 439 16.20 -16.96 -14.01
N THR A 440 16.84 -15.79 -13.85
CA THR A 440 18.20 -15.63 -13.31
C THR A 440 18.26 -15.40 -11.80
N ASP A 441 17.13 -15.29 -11.09
CA ASP A 441 17.13 -15.12 -9.63
C ASP A 441 17.60 -16.42 -8.95
N ALA A 442 18.50 -16.28 -7.97
CA ALA A 442 19.11 -17.41 -7.27
C ALA A 442 18.29 -17.89 -6.07
N THR A 443 17.37 -17.06 -5.56
CA THR A 443 16.59 -17.33 -4.34
C THR A 443 15.13 -17.58 -4.67
N ASP A 444 14.51 -16.66 -5.42
CA ASP A 444 13.08 -16.72 -5.77
C ASP A 444 12.91 -16.35 -7.25
N LYS A 445 12.84 -17.35 -8.13
CA LYS A 445 12.58 -17.12 -9.56
C LYS A 445 11.15 -16.72 -9.84
N VAL A 446 10.21 -17.17 -9.01
CA VAL A 446 8.78 -16.85 -9.11
C VAL A 446 8.35 -16.28 -7.77
N LYS A 447 7.79 -15.07 -7.76
CA LYS A 447 7.35 -14.33 -6.58
C LYS A 447 5.87 -13.98 -6.74
N LEU A 448 5.08 -14.14 -5.69
CA LEU A 448 3.65 -13.78 -5.67
C LEU A 448 3.42 -12.60 -4.73
N TYR A 449 2.59 -11.66 -5.14
CA TYR A 449 2.28 -10.43 -4.41
C TYR A 449 0.77 -10.26 -4.21
N ILE A 450 0.38 -9.72 -3.05
CA ILE A 450 -1.00 -9.34 -2.69
C ILE A 450 -0.97 -7.91 -2.15
N ASN A 451 -1.81 -7.02 -2.70
CA ASN A 451 -1.85 -5.58 -2.40
C ASN A 451 -0.46 -4.89 -2.45
N GLY A 452 0.46 -5.40 -3.28
CA GLY A 452 1.86 -4.93 -3.41
C GLY A 452 2.87 -5.58 -2.44
N GLU A 453 2.41 -6.41 -1.52
CA GLU A 453 3.25 -7.11 -0.54
C GLU A 453 3.70 -8.46 -1.10
N LYS A 454 5.01 -8.76 -1.06
CA LYS A 454 5.56 -10.06 -1.48
C LYS A 454 5.17 -11.16 -0.48
N VAL A 455 4.12 -11.92 -0.78
CA VAL A 455 3.58 -12.97 0.11
C VAL A 455 4.18 -14.36 -0.12
N ALA A 456 4.84 -14.61 -1.27
CA ALA A 456 5.46 -15.91 -1.54
C ALA A 456 6.66 -15.80 -2.51
N GLY A 457 7.56 -16.80 -2.45
CA GLY A 457 8.64 -17.00 -3.41
C GLY A 457 9.00 -18.48 -3.59
N THR A 458 9.48 -18.85 -4.78
CA THR A 458 10.00 -20.20 -5.08
C THR A 458 11.06 -20.16 -6.18
N ASN A 459 11.93 -21.19 -6.23
CA ASN A 459 12.96 -21.37 -7.25
C ASN A 459 12.80 -22.74 -7.94
N PRO A 460 11.99 -22.82 -9.02
CA PRO A 460 11.79 -24.08 -9.74
C PRO A 460 13.09 -24.50 -10.45
N THR A 461 13.38 -25.81 -10.37
CA THR A 461 14.62 -26.36 -10.94
C THR A 461 14.53 -26.35 -12.46
N GLY A 462 15.64 -26.00 -13.13
CA GLY A 462 15.71 -25.95 -14.60
C GLY A 462 15.00 -24.77 -15.27
N LEU A 463 14.05 -24.11 -14.61
CA LEU A 463 13.31 -22.96 -15.17
C LEU A 463 14.23 -21.74 -15.31
N GLY A 464 14.74 -21.48 -16.51
CA GLY A 464 15.59 -20.32 -16.84
C GLY A 464 14.89 -19.25 -17.69
N ALA A 465 13.76 -19.60 -18.29
CA ALA A 465 12.83 -18.74 -19.02
C ALA A 465 11.42 -19.36 -18.88
N ILE A 466 10.38 -18.62 -19.25
CA ILE A 466 9.05 -19.20 -19.50
C ILE A 466 9.17 -20.22 -20.64
N ILE A 467 8.49 -21.36 -20.52
CA ILE A 467 8.65 -22.50 -21.43
C ILE A 467 8.22 -22.09 -22.86
N PRO A 468 9.12 -22.12 -23.87
CA PRO A 468 8.77 -21.78 -25.24
C PRO A 468 7.77 -22.75 -25.85
N THR A 469 6.80 -22.22 -26.57
CA THR A 469 5.75 -22.96 -27.29
C THR A 469 6.06 -23.03 -28.79
N SER A 470 5.70 -24.13 -29.45
CA SER A 470 5.91 -24.31 -30.90
C SER A 470 4.78 -23.72 -31.76
N SER A 471 3.66 -23.37 -31.15
CA SER A 471 2.55 -22.61 -31.73
C SER A 471 2.46 -21.23 -31.04
N ASN A 472 1.69 -20.31 -31.61
CA ASN A 472 1.09 -19.27 -30.78
C ASN A 472 0.17 -19.93 -29.73
N THR A 473 -0.04 -19.25 -28.62
CA THR A 473 -1.01 -19.65 -27.60
C THR A 473 -1.81 -18.43 -27.21
N LYS A 474 -3.13 -18.58 -27.05
CA LYS A 474 -4.00 -17.43 -26.83
C LYS A 474 -3.75 -16.81 -25.46
N PHE A 475 -3.73 -15.48 -25.38
CA PHE A 475 -3.69 -14.80 -24.08
C PHE A 475 -5.12 -14.57 -23.62
N ARG A 476 -5.45 -15.02 -22.41
CA ARG A 476 -6.80 -14.89 -21.84
C ARG A 476 -6.81 -14.10 -20.55
N ILE A 477 -7.97 -13.50 -20.25
CA ILE A 477 -8.37 -12.90 -18.97
C ILE A 477 -9.70 -13.58 -18.58
N GLY A 478 -9.91 -13.88 -17.29
CA GLY A 478 -11.11 -14.56 -16.78
C GLY A 478 -11.14 -16.09 -16.99
N ARG A 479 -10.74 -16.58 -18.17
CA ARG A 479 -10.76 -18.01 -18.56
C ARG A 479 -9.38 -18.66 -18.58
N ALA A 480 -9.31 -19.94 -18.23
CA ALA A 480 -8.09 -20.73 -18.37
C ALA A 480 -7.58 -20.75 -19.83
N PRO A 481 -6.31 -20.43 -20.10
CA PRO A 481 -5.76 -20.42 -21.45
C PRO A 481 -5.68 -21.85 -22.02
N SER A 482 -5.94 -21.99 -23.31
CA SER A 482 -5.87 -23.24 -24.06
C SER A 482 -5.07 -23.05 -25.36
N ASN A 483 -4.70 -24.18 -25.99
CA ASN A 483 -4.22 -24.25 -27.37
C ASN A 483 -5.17 -25.06 -28.27
N THR A 484 -6.24 -25.59 -27.69
CA THR A 484 -7.32 -26.35 -28.34
C THR A 484 -8.61 -25.82 -27.78
N ASP A 485 -9.26 -24.97 -28.56
CA ASP A 485 -10.57 -24.44 -28.30
C ASP A 485 -11.60 -25.43 -28.89
N ILE A 486 -12.89 -25.40 -28.56
CA ILE A 486 -13.68 -24.22 -28.14
C ILE A 486 -14.50 -24.49 -26.87
N TYR A 487 -15.17 -25.64 -26.77
CA TYR A 487 -16.31 -25.85 -25.86
C TYR A 487 -16.01 -26.63 -24.57
N ASN A 488 -14.84 -26.42 -23.94
CA ASN A 488 -14.54 -27.12 -22.68
C ASN A 488 -15.24 -26.49 -21.46
N SER A 489 -16.42 -27.01 -21.13
CA SER A 489 -17.23 -26.71 -19.92
C SER A 489 -16.56 -27.07 -18.57
N THR A 490 -15.28 -27.48 -18.57
CA THR A 490 -14.47 -27.73 -17.35
C THR A 490 -13.27 -26.80 -17.19
N ALA A 491 -13.21 -25.69 -17.94
CA ALA A 491 -12.19 -24.66 -17.76
C ALA A 491 -12.31 -23.96 -16.39
N ASP A 492 -11.19 -23.49 -15.82
CA ASP A 492 -11.22 -22.61 -14.65
C ASP A 492 -11.69 -21.20 -15.08
N MET A 493 -12.92 -20.81 -14.71
CA MET A 493 -13.55 -19.51 -15.04
C MET A 493 -13.62 -18.59 -13.82
N PHE A 494 -13.46 -17.27 -14.01
CA PHE A 494 -13.47 -16.31 -12.90
C PHE A 494 -14.88 -15.93 -12.47
N LYS A 495 -15.13 -15.78 -11.15
CA LYS A 495 -16.36 -15.17 -10.63
C LYS A 495 -16.08 -13.94 -9.77
N GLY A 496 -16.62 -12.80 -10.17
CA GLY A 496 -16.34 -11.48 -9.63
C GLY A 496 -15.57 -10.62 -10.63
N GLU A 497 -14.95 -9.56 -10.17
CA GLU A 497 -14.46 -8.49 -11.06
C GLU A 497 -12.94 -8.52 -11.29
N ILE A 498 -12.52 -8.04 -12.47
CA ILE A 498 -11.11 -7.82 -12.85
C ILE A 498 -10.93 -6.40 -13.42
N ASP A 499 -9.83 -5.75 -13.07
CA ASP A 499 -9.47 -4.38 -13.47
C ASP A 499 -7.94 -4.24 -13.60
N GLU A 500 -7.45 -3.22 -14.31
CA GLU A 500 -6.03 -2.83 -14.44
C GLU A 500 -5.07 -3.98 -14.80
N VAL A 501 -5.39 -4.75 -15.85
CA VAL A 501 -4.61 -5.93 -16.26
C VAL A 501 -3.36 -5.49 -17.04
N ARG A 502 -2.18 -5.68 -16.44
CA ARG A 502 -0.88 -5.23 -16.97
C ARG A 502 0.10 -6.40 -17.12
N VAL A 503 0.80 -6.45 -18.25
CA VAL A 503 1.87 -7.43 -18.53
C VAL A 503 3.16 -6.71 -18.90
N PHE A 504 4.26 -7.13 -18.27
CA PHE A 504 5.61 -6.63 -18.53
C PHE A 504 6.54 -7.76 -18.96
N ASN A 505 7.43 -7.50 -19.91
CA ASN A 505 8.51 -8.41 -20.33
C ASN A 505 9.79 -8.31 -19.45
N ARG A 506 9.64 -7.76 -18.24
CA ARG A 506 10.69 -7.55 -17.23
C ARG A 506 10.20 -7.94 -15.85
N ALA A 507 11.11 -8.38 -14.99
CA ALA A 507 10.83 -8.54 -13.56
C ALA A 507 10.86 -7.17 -12.90
N LEU A 508 9.69 -6.69 -12.45
CA LEU A 508 9.59 -5.48 -11.65
C LEU A 508 10.24 -5.70 -10.27
N THR A 509 10.83 -4.63 -9.73
CA THR A 509 11.27 -4.59 -8.33
C THR A 509 10.08 -4.34 -7.40
N ASP A 510 10.23 -4.69 -6.11
CA ASP A 510 9.19 -4.51 -5.10
C ASP A 510 8.75 -3.02 -5.03
N ASP A 511 9.69 -2.08 -5.10
CA ASP A 511 9.45 -0.63 -5.09
C ASP A 511 8.73 -0.11 -6.36
N GLU A 512 9.13 -0.57 -7.55
CA GLU A 512 8.44 -0.25 -8.80
C GLU A 512 6.99 -0.74 -8.77
N LEU A 513 6.77 -1.99 -8.35
CA LEU A 513 5.45 -2.60 -8.27
C LEU A 513 4.56 -1.86 -7.25
N GLN A 514 5.08 -1.59 -6.04
CA GLN A 514 4.35 -0.93 -4.97
C GLN A 514 3.87 0.48 -5.35
N LYS A 515 4.70 1.26 -6.06
CA LYS A 515 4.33 2.58 -6.60
C LYS A 515 3.27 2.51 -7.71
N MET A 516 3.00 1.34 -8.29
CA MET A 516 2.02 1.12 -9.35
C MET A 516 0.68 0.53 -8.88
N VAL A 517 0.55 0.08 -7.62
CA VAL A 517 -0.68 -0.62 -7.16
C VAL A 517 -1.91 0.30 -7.11
N TYR A 518 -1.75 1.50 -6.55
CA TYR A 518 -2.86 2.39 -6.18
C TYR A 518 -3.06 3.58 -7.15
N GLN A 519 -2.67 3.39 -8.42
CA GLN A 519 -2.84 4.36 -9.50
C GLN A 519 -2.66 3.73 -10.88
N GLU A 520 -3.26 4.33 -11.89
CA GLU A 520 -2.98 4.05 -13.32
C GLU A 520 -1.56 4.49 -13.74
N LEU A 521 -1.13 4.04 -14.92
CA LEU A 521 0.10 4.51 -15.57
C LEU A 521 -0.17 5.61 -16.60
N ASN A 522 0.65 6.65 -16.57
CA ASN A 522 0.50 7.84 -17.40
C ASN A 522 0.87 7.56 -18.86
N HIS A 523 -0.13 7.21 -19.68
CA HIS A 523 0.02 6.89 -21.09
C HIS A 523 0.66 8.03 -21.90
N ILE A 524 0.26 9.28 -21.65
CA ILE A 524 0.79 10.48 -22.32
C ILE A 524 2.32 10.62 -22.15
N ASN A 525 2.84 10.25 -20.99
CA ASN A 525 4.27 10.28 -20.67
C ASN A 525 4.95 8.91 -20.82
N GLY A 526 4.40 8.02 -21.66
CA GLY A 526 5.01 6.74 -21.99
C GLY A 526 5.13 5.77 -20.80
N PHE A 527 4.13 5.78 -19.91
CA PHE A 527 3.93 4.81 -18.81
C PHE A 527 5.06 4.69 -17.77
N ASN A 528 6.09 5.54 -17.80
CA ASN A 528 7.19 5.54 -16.83
C ASN A 528 6.82 6.17 -15.46
N GLY A 529 5.70 6.90 -15.40
CA GLY A 529 5.16 7.52 -14.18
C GLY A 529 3.68 7.20 -14.00
N GLY A 530 3.16 7.48 -12.81
CA GLY A 530 1.75 7.27 -12.49
C GLY A 530 0.84 8.37 -13.05
N GLU A 531 -0.44 8.05 -13.25
CA GLU A 531 -1.45 9.07 -13.57
C GLU A 531 -1.95 9.82 -12.33
N VAL A 532 -1.87 9.23 -11.12
CA VAL A 532 -2.23 9.92 -9.86
C VAL A 532 -1.09 10.81 -9.36
N ILE A 533 0.12 10.25 -9.25
CA ILE A 533 1.33 10.89 -8.75
C ILE A 533 2.19 11.39 -9.93
N PRO A 534 2.49 12.70 -10.02
CA PRO A 534 3.20 13.33 -11.13
C PRO A 534 4.72 13.10 -11.10
N ARG A 535 5.18 11.87 -10.80
CA ARG A 535 6.60 11.52 -10.67
C ARG A 535 6.91 10.19 -11.38
N GLU A 536 8.08 10.13 -12.01
CA GLU A 536 8.60 8.90 -12.61
C GLU A 536 8.79 7.82 -11.54
N ILE A 537 8.23 6.63 -11.81
CA ILE A 537 8.38 5.44 -10.97
C ILE A 537 9.71 4.77 -11.31
N SER A 538 9.97 4.58 -12.61
CA SER A 538 11.25 4.09 -13.15
C SER A 538 11.30 4.36 -14.67
N PRO A 539 12.45 4.80 -15.22
CA PRO A 539 12.59 5.21 -16.62
C PRO A 539 12.49 4.07 -17.64
N THR A 540 12.18 2.85 -17.18
CA THR A 540 12.14 1.63 -17.99
C THR A 540 10.81 0.87 -17.88
N ILE A 541 9.79 1.41 -17.22
CA ILE A 541 8.51 0.70 -17.04
C ILE A 541 7.76 0.61 -18.37
N GLY A 542 7.49 1.73 -19.04
CA GLY A 542 6.73 1.73 -20.29
C GLY A 542 7.44 1.02 -21.44
N ALA A 543 8.77 1.13 -21.52
CA ALA A 543 9.57 0.41 -22.51
C ALA A 543 9.61 -1.13 -22.30
N ASN A 544 9.05 -1.63 -21.20
CA ASN A 544 8.90 -3.07 -20.91
C ASN A 544 7.42 -3.47 -20.68
N LEU A 545 6.47 -2.54 -20.77
CA LEU A 545 5.02 -2.81 -20.72
C LEU A 545 4.59 -3.34 -22.08
N VAL A 546 4.09 -4.58 -22.13
CA VAL A 546 3.69 -5.25 -23.39
C VAL A 546 2.19 -5.34 -23.58
N ARG A 547 1.41 -5.41 -22.49
CA ARG A 547 -0.06 -5.25 -22.50
C ARG A 547 -0.54 -4.39 -21.35
N TYR A 548 -1.56 -3.59 -21.61
CA TYR A 548 -2.26 -2.81 -20.59
C TYR A 548 -3.74 -2.64 -20.96
N TYR A 549 -4.58 -3.46 -20.35
CA TYR A 549 -6.03 -3.33 -20.40
C TYR A 549 -6.49 -2.63 -19.13
N ARG A 550 -6.90 -1.36 -19.26
CA ARG A 550 -7.46 -0.57 -18.15
C ARG A 550 -8.94 -0.84 -17.88
N MET A 551 -9.61 -1.61 -18.75
CA MET A 551 -11.06 -1.80 -18.71
C MET A 551 -11.82 -0.46 -18.75
N ASP A 552 -11.29 0.57 -19.43
CA ASP A 552 -11.88 1.93 -19.49
C ASP A 552 -12.21 2.45 -20.91
N VAL A 553 -11.78 1.73 -21.95
CA VAL A 553 -12.16 2.00 -23.34
C VAL A 553 -12.49 0.68 -24.04
N TYR A 554 -13.64 0.68 -24.71
CA TYR A 554 -14.24 -0.44 -25.42
C TYR A 554 -14.68 0.05 -26.81
N LYS A 555 -14.61 -0.82 -27.81
CA LYS A 555 -15.14 -0.59 -29.16
C LYS A 555 -15.74 -1.88 -29.68
N ASN A 556 -17.07 -1.92 -29.73
CA ASN A 556 -17.81 -3.17 -29.84
C ASN A 556 -17.31 -4.16 -28.76
N ASP A 557 -17.20 -5.42 -29.13
CA ASP A 557 -16.53 -6.51 -28.44
C ASP A 557 -15.03 -6.33 -28.12
N ILE A 558 -14.34 -5.26 -28.53
CA ILE A 558 -12.89 -5.11 -28.32
C ILE A 558 -12.55 -4.25 -27.10
N VAL A 559 -11.75 -4.79 -26.17
CA VAL A 559 -11.08 -4.00 -25.11
C VAL A 559 -9.76 -3.42 -25.63
N ASP A 560 -9.57 -2.11 -25.44
CA ASP A 560 -8.36 -1.40 -25.87
C ASP A 560 -7.10 -1.87 -25.13
N ASN A 561 -6.07 -2.30 -25.87
CA ASN A 561 -4.74 -2.53 -25.32
C ASN A 561 -3.88 -1.27 -25.48
N LEU A 562 -3.84 -0.43 -24.45
CA LEU A 562 -3.18 0.88 -24.43
C LEU A 562 -1.65 0.88 -24.71
N THR A 563 -1.02 -0.27 -24.97
CA THR A 563 0.34 -0.31 -25.53
C THR A 563 0.37 -0.14 -27.05
N THR A 564 -0.78 -0.17 -27.74
CA THR A 564 -0.91 0.27 -29.14
C THR A 564 -1.09 1.81 -29.20
N PRO A 565 -0.66 2.49 -30.28
CA PRO A 565 -0.81 3.95 -30.42
C PRO A 565 -2.18 4.40 -30.96
N THR A 566 -3.08 3.45 -31.23
CA THR A 566 -4.35 3.61 -31.92
C THR A 566 -5.35 2.67 -31.29
N LEU A 567 -6.51 3.18 -30.91
CA LEU A 567 -7.61 2.40 -30.35
C LEU A 567 -7.87 1.15 -31.20
N ASP A 568 -7.80 -0.02 -30.57
CA ASP A 568 -7.97 -1.31 -31.23
C ASP A 568 -9.45 -1.51 -31.65
N VAL A 569 -9.69 -1.95 -32.90
CA VAL A 569 -11.03 -2.15 -33.49
C VAL A 569 -11.02 -3.36 -34.42
N GLY A 570 -11.97 -4.29 -34.28
CA GLY A 570 -12.11 -5.54 -35.06
C GLY A 570 -10.96 -6.57 -34.94
N SER A 571 -9.74 -6.13 -34.65
CA SER A 571 -8.61 -6.96 -34.25
C SER A 571 -7.99 -6.39 -32.99
N GLY A 572 -8.14 -7.09 -31.88
CA GLY A 572 -7.71 -6.64 -30.55
C GLY A 572 -7.83 -7.77 -29.53
N ALA A 573 -8.31 -7.46 -28.33
CA ALA A 573 -8.72 -8.47 -27.35
C ALA A 573 -10.25 -8.53 -27.30
N LYS A 574 -10.85 -9.55 -27.94
CA LYS A 574 -12.31 -9.74 -27.98
C LYS A 574 -12.83 -10.17 -26.61
N MET A 575 -13.89 -9.52 -26.18
CA MET A 575 -14.78 -9.90 -25.09
C MET A 575 -15.76 -10.97 -25.58
N TYR A 576 -16.02 -11.95 -24.73
CA TYR A 576 -16.95 -13.03 -24.99
C TYR A 576 -17.87 -13.15 -23.77
N ASN A 577 -19.18 -13.15 -24.01
CA ASN A 577 -20.21 -13.47 -23.00
C ASN A 577 -20.14 -12.52 -21.77
N PHE A 578 -20.54 -11.24 -21.89
CA PHE A 578 -20.41 -10.20 -20.83
C PHE A 578 -21.66 -9.31 -20.59
N LYS A 579 -22.67 -9.78 -19.84
CA LYS A 579 -23.84 -8.94 -19.50
C LYS A 579 -23.53 -7.68 -18.67
N ASN A 580 -22.46 -7.69 -17.86
CA ASN A 580 -22.28 -6.71 -16.76
C ASN A 580 -20.96 -5.91 -16.80
N ILE A 581 -21.04 -4.64 -17.22
CA ILE A 581 -19.99 -3.62 -17.09
C ILE A 581 -20.37 -2.59 -16.01
N TYR A 582 -19.45 -2.24 -15.10
CA TYR A 582 -19.75 -1.34 -13.97
C TYR A 582 -18.75 -0.17 -13.82
N PRO A 583 -19.14 0.98 -13.22
CA PRO A 583 -18.24 2.10 -12.95
C PRO A 583 -17.06 1.71 -12.05
N GLN A 584 -15.83 2.10 -12.38
CA GLN A 584 -14.61 1.63 -11.70
C GLN A 584 -14.68 1.84 -10.18
N THR A 585 -14.48 0.77 -9.39
CA THR A 585 -14.46 0.85 -7.92
C THR A 585 -13.14 0.40 -7.29
N ALA A 586 -12.10 0.11 -8.07
CA ALA A 586 -10.75 -0.16 -7.58
C ALA A 586 -10.10 1.10 -6.95
N PRO A 587 -9.17 0.95 -5.99
CA PRO A 587 -8.60 2.08 -5.25
C PRO A 587 -7.43 2.75 -6.01
N LEU A 588 -7.77 3.56 -7.01
CA LEU A 588 -6.81 4.12 -7.98
C LEU A 588 -6.79 5.68 -8.01
N PRO A 589 -6.93 6.40 -6.88
CA PRO A 589 -6.42 6.03 -5.55
C PRO A 589 -7.53 5.81 -4.49
N TYR A 590 -7.15 5.69 -3.20
CA TYR A 590 -8.11 5.78 -2.10
C TYR A 590 -8.63 7.21 -1.91
N GLU A 591 -9.91 7.44 -2.23
CA GLU A 591 -10.57 8.74 -2.06
C GLU A 591 -11.57 8.80 -0.89
N THR A 592 -11.69 9.97 -0.27
CA THR A 592 -12.76 10.26 0.70
C THR A 592 -13.99 10.87 0.02
N LYS A 593 -15.21 10.52 0.47
CA LYS A 593 -16.48 11.12 0.02
C LYS A 593 -17.24 11.93 1.09
N SER A 594 -16.96 11.71 2.37
CA SER A 594 -17.65 12.40 3.48
C SER A 594 -16.71 12.73 4.63
N ASP A 595 -17.10 13.69 5.47
CA ASP A 595 -16.33 14.10 6.65
C ASP A 595 -16.52 13.10 7.80
N GLY A 596 -15.45 12.73 8.51
CA GLY A 596 -15.53 11.75 9.61
C GLY A 596 -14.18 11.22 10.09
N ASP A 597 -14.16 10.06 10.76
CA ASP A 597 -12.91 9.38 11.13
C ASP A 597 -12.47 8.40 10.04
N TRP A 598 -11.16 8.37 9.74
CA TRP A 598 -10.51 7.44 8.81
C TRP A 598 -10.95 5.99 8.99
N SER A 599 -11.22 5.58 10.24
CA SER A 599 -11.60 4.21 10.60
C SER A 599 -13.04 3.85 10.21
N ASN A 600 -13.83 4.79 9.70
CA ASN A 600 -15.21 4.57 9.26
C ASN A 600 -15.26 4.32 7.74
N VAL A 601 -15.73 3.15 7.32
CA VAL A 601 -15.89 2.81 5.89
C VAL A 601 -16.80 3.78 5.11
N ALA A 602 -17.73 4.49 5.77
CA ALA A 602 -18.58 5.47 5.11
C ALA A 602 -17.87 6.78 4.69
N VAL A 603 -16.68 7.06 5.25
CA VAL A 603 -15.83 8.21 4.86
C VAL A 603 -15.21 8.00 3.49
N TRP A 604 -14.97 6.75 3.08
CA TRP A 604 -14.28 6.38 1.85
C TRP A 604 -15.24 6.15 0.68
N LEU A 605 -14.85 6.57 -0.52
CA LEU A 605 -15.69 6.55 -1.72
C LEU A 605 -16.32 5.18 -1.94
N HIS A 606 -15.51 4.12 -2.04
CA HIS A 606 -15.95 2.73 -2.12
C HIS A 606 -15.52 1.90 -0.89
N GLY A 607 -15.62 2.49 0.32
CA GLY A 607 -15.18 1.84 1.57
C GLY A 607 -15.86 0.50 1.93
N SER A 608 -17.00 0.19 1.31
CA SER A 608 -17.64 -1.13 1.33
C SER A 608 -16.73 -2.22 0.74
N VAL A 609 -15.98 -1.91 -0.33
CA VAL A 609 -15.12 -2.85 -1.07
C VAL A 609 -13.61 -2.61 -0.88
N TRP A 610 -13.20 -1.56 -0.18
CA TRP A 610 -11.79 -1.24 0.14
C TRP A 610 -11.33 -1.71 1.53
N ASP A 611 -10.01 -1.82 1.75
CA ASP A 611 -9.37 -2.25 3.01
C ASP A 611 -8.59 -1.13 3.74
N ILE A 612 -8.73 0.14 3.32
CA ILE A 612 -8.04 1.33 3.84
C ILE A 612 -8.41 1.74 5.29
N ALA A 613 -9.58 1.33 5.79
CA ALA A 613 -10.14 1.81 7.06
C ALA A 613 -9.52 1.20 8.35
N SER A 614 -8.45 0.40 8.24
CA SER A 614 -7.78 -0.22 9.38
C SER A 614 -6.25 -0.17 9.26
N GLU A 615 -5.58 0.21 10.35
CA GLU A 615 -4.10 0.24 10.46
C GLU A 615 -3.45 -1.14 10.19
N ALA A 616 -4.22 -2.24 10.31
CA ALA A 616 -3.72 -3.59 10.08
C ALA A 616 -3.87 -4.08 8.62
N THR A 617 -4.59 -3.36 7.76
CA THR A 617 -4.83 -3.72 6.35
C THR A 617 -4.33 -2.67 5.37
N ASN A 618 -4.37 -1.38 5.75
CA ASN A 618 -3.72 -0.30 5.02
C ASN A 618 -2.24 -0.65 4.75
N LYS A 619 -1.76 -0.36 3.54
CA LYS A 619 -0.41 -0.67 3.08
C LYS A 619 0.47 0.56 3.10
N ASP A 620 1.75 0.37 3.43
CA ASP A 620 2.72 1.46 3.58
C ASP A 620 2.96 2.26 2.28
N TRP A 621 2.67 1.66 1.12
CA TRP A 621 2.74 2.27 -0.21
C TRP A 621 1.36 2.69 -0.77
N SER A 622 0.35 2.82 0.10
CA SER A 622 -0.96 3.39 -0.28
C SER A 622 -0.83 4.77 -0.91
N ILE A 623 -1.76 5.10 -1.81
CA ILE A 623 -1.96 6.44 -2.36
C ILE A 623 -3.34 6.91 -1.88
N VAL A 624 -3.38 8.05 -1.18
CA VAL A 624 -4.57 8.54 -0.49
C VAL A 624 -4.86 10.00 -0.87
N HIS A 625 -6.10 10.28 -1.27
CA HIS A 625 -6.58 11.62 -1.60
C HIS A 625 -7.67 12.05 -0.60
N ILE A 626 -7.30 12.98 0.28
CA ILE A 626 -8.16 13.56 1.31
C ILE A 626 -8.94 14.74 0.71
N LYS A 627 -10.16 14.43 0.26
CA LYS A 627 -11.15 15.34 -0.35
C LYS A 627 -12.20 15.82 0.67
N ASN A 628 -12.06 15.45 1.95
CA ASN A 628 -12.98 15.72 3.06
C ASN A 628 -12.23 16.06 4.37
N ASN A 629 -12.96 16.49 5.40
CA ASN A 629 -12.38 16.68 6.72
C ASN A 629 -12.31 15.32 7.46
N VAL A 630 -11.10 14.83 7.70
CA VAL A 630 -10.82 13.51 8.26
C VAL A 630 -10.11 13.62 9.61
N THR A 631 -10.56 12.86 10.60
CA THR A 631 -9.80 12.61 11.84
C THR A 631 -9.21 11.22 11.85
N THR A 632 -8.14 11.00 12.61
CA THR A 632 -7.70 9.65 12.96
C THR A 632 -6.93 9.64 14.29
N SER A 633 -7.04 8.54 15.03
CA SER A 633 -6.20 8.23 16.21
C SER A 633 -5.26 7.05 15.95
N ASN A 634 -5.13 6.65 14.67
CA ASN A 634 -4.28 5.55 14.21
C ASN A 634 -2.98 6.10 13.61
N ARG A 635 -1.99 5.22 13.42
CA ARG A 635 -0.75 5.50 12.70
C ARG A 635 -0.97 5.20 11.22
N HIS A 636 -0.34 5.99 10.33
CA HIS A 636 -0.46 5.82 8.89
C HIS A 636 0.90 5.95 8.20
N ILE A 637 1.19 5.04 7.26
CA ILE A 637 2.22 5.22 6.23
C ILE A 637 1.55 5.22 4.86
N ASN A 638 2.08 6.03 3.93
CA ASN A 638 1.67 6.08 2.53
C ASN A 638 2.87 6.33 1.60
N ALA A 639 2.75 5.96 0.33
CA ALA A 639 3.62 6.45 -0.75
C ALA A 639 3.11 7.80 -1.27
N GLY A 640 1.81 7.92 -1.49
CA GLY A 640 1.14 9.15 -1.90
C GLY A 640 0.19 9.67 -0.84
N LEU A 641 0.31 10.95 -0.49
CA LEU A 641 -0.72 11.67 0.24
C LEU A 641 -1.05 12.97 -0.49
N ILE A 642 -2.32 13.21 -0.76
CA ILE A 642 -2.84 14.43 -1.37
C ILE A 642 -3.92 14.99 -0.43
N VAL A 643 -3.80 16.25 -0.01
CA VAL A 643 -4.80 16.91 0.85
C VAL A 643 -5.35 18.15 0.15
N ASP A 644 -6.62 18.10 -0.24
CA ASP A 644 -7.30 19.15 -1.00
C ASP A 644 -7.42 20.47 -0.25
N LYS A 645 -7.44 21.56 -1.02
CA LYS A 645 -7.71 22.90 -0.52
C LYS A 645 -8.98 22.98 0.32
N ASN A 646 -8.89 23.65 1.46
CA ASN A 646 -9.94 23.79 2.48
C ASN A 646 -10.36 22.48 3.17
N LYS A 647 -9.67 21.36 2.96
CA LYS A 647 -9.87 20.10 3.70
C LYS A 647 -8.82 19.96 4.80
N LYS A 648 -9.15 19.23 5.86
CA LYS A 648 -8.29 19.04 7.03
C LYS A 648 -8.13 17.56 7.40
N LEU A 649 -6.89 17.13 7.62
CA LEU A 649 -6.54 15.84 8.21
C LEU A 649 -6.00 16.05 9.64
N SER A 650 -6.77 15.66 10.65
CA SER A 650 -6.37 15.73 12.08
C SER A 650 -5.78 14.40 12.55
N ILE A 651 -4.49 14.41 12.92
CA ILE A 651 -3.74 13.28 13.47
C ILE A 651 -3.69 13.41 15.00
N LYS A 652 -4.39 12.53 15.72
CA LYS A 652 -4.65 12.65 17.16
C LYS A 652 -3.84 11.67 18.01
N THR A 653 -3.69 11.98 19.30
CA THR A 653 -3.16 11.05 20.33
C THR A 653 -1.69 10.66 20.18
N SER A 654 -0.86 11.58 19.68
CA SER A 654 0.58 11.39 19.44
C SER A 654 0.88 10.22 18.51
N LYS A 655 0.64 10.40 17.21
CA LYS A 655 0.81 9.36 16.17
C LYS A 655 1.79 9.76 15.07
N GLU A 656 2.33 8.75 14.40
CA GLU A 656 3.11 8.90 13.18
C GLU A 656 2.17 9.01 11.98
N LEU A 657 2.29 10.12 11.25
CA LEU A 657 1.92 10.20 9.84
C LEU A 657 3.23 10.15 9.04
N LYS A 658 3.40 9.14 8.19
CA LYS A 658 4.63 8.96 7.41
C LYS A 658 4.33 8.94 5.91
N ASN A 659 5.00 9.83 5.18
CA ASN A 659 5.02 9.77 3.72
C ASN A 659 6.38 9.22 3.24
N THR A 660 6.34 8.40 2.18
CA THR A 660 7.53 7.68 1.69
C THR A 660 7.99 8.06 0.29
N TRP A 661 7.20 8.80 -0.51
CA TRP A 661 7.56 9.12 -1.89
C TRP A 661 7.01 10.47 -2.42
N TYR A 662 5.71 10.75 -2.26
CA TYR A 662 5.07 11.95 -2.78
C TYR A 662 4.02 12.53 -1.82
N PHE A 663 4.11 13.83 -1.53
CA PHE A 663 3.19 14.55 -0.66
C PHE A 663 2.73 15.87 -1.29
N GLU A 664 1.42 16.00 -1.47
CA GLU A 664 0.72 17.20 -1.92
C GLU A 664 -0.13 17.77 -0.77
N LEU A 665 -0.05 19.09 -0.56
CA LEU A 665 -0.63 19.77 0.60
C LEU A 665 -1.18 21.14 0.22
N ASP A 666 -2.45 21.17 -0.22
CA ASP A 666 -3.21 22.41 -0.42
C ASP A 666 -4.20 22.70 0.72
N GLY A 667 -4.59 21.66 1.47
CA GLY A 667 -5.38 21.75 2.69
C GLY A 667 -4.54 21.96 3.95
N VAL A 668 -4.97 21.29 5.03
CA VAL A 668 -4.38 21.39 6.36
C VAL A 668 -4.12 20.00 6.93
N ILE A 669 -2.94 19.79 7.55
CA ILE A 669 -2.73 18.66 8.46
C ILE A 669 -2.49 19.19 9.87
N ASP A 670 -3.26 18.73 10.84
CA ASP A 670 -3.13 19.11 12.24
C ASP A 670 -2.53 17.96 13.05
N LEU A 671 -1.39 18.23 13.66
CA LEU A 671 -0.57 17.26 14.38
C LEU A 671 -0.75 17.46 15.89
N GLU A 672 -1.96 17.11 16.36
CA GLU A 672 -2.43 17.25 17.75
C GLU A 672 -1.52 16.46 18.73
N ASP A 673 -1.42 16.94 19.98
CA ASP A 673 -0.55 16.42 21.05
C ASP A 673 0.95 16.41 20.66
N GLU A 674 1.57 15.24 20.54
CA GLU A 674 2.97 15.03 20.14
C GLU A 674 3.06 14.25 18.82
N SER A 675 2.04 14.35 17.96
CA SER A 675 1.98 13.74 16.62
C SER A 675 2.98 14.39 15.66
N GLN A 676 3.44 13.62 14.66
CA GLN A 676 4.59 14.01 13.83
C GLN A 676 4.43 13.59 12.36
N LEU A 677 4.98 14.41 11.47
CA LEU A 677 5.08 14.13 10.03
C LEU A 677 6.50 13.65 9.68
N VAL A 678 6.64 12.34 9.48
CA VAL A 678 7.89 11.70 9.07
C VAL A 678 7.92 11.61 7.53
N GLN A 679 9.07 11.95 6.94
CA GLN A 679 9.30 11.90 5.49
C GLN A 679 10.62 11.20 5.23
N THR A 680 10.62 10.20 4.35
CA THR A 680 11.82 9.43 3.95
C THR A 680 12.75 10.27 3.07
N SER A 681 13.95 9.74 2.79
CA SER A 681 14.86 10.32 1.77
C SER A 681 14.22 10.46 0.38
N GLU A 682 13.27 9.59 0.05
CA GLU A 682 12.53 9.63 -1.22
C GLU A 682 11.26 10.49 -1.17
N SER A 683 10.77 10.89 0.01
CA SER A 683 9.55 11.70 0.13
C SER A 683 9.80 13.14 -0.30
N ILE A 684 9.13 13.56 -1.37
CA ILE A 684 9.07 14.96 -1.79
C ILE A 684 7.77 15.59 -1.30
N LEU A 685 7.82 16.89 -1.07
CA LEU A 685 6.67 17.77 -0.89
C LEU A 685 6.64 18.63 -2.15
N ASP A 686 5.52 18.73 -2.88
CA ASP A 686 5.52 19.48 -4.14
C ASP A 686 5.72 20.98 -3.91
N GLN A 687 6.24 21.67 -4.93
CA GLN A 687 6.66 23.07 -4.81
C GLN A 687 5.48 24.04 -4.71
N ASP A 688 4.38 23.73 -5.39
CA ASP A 688 3.15 24.52 -5.49
C ASP A 688 2.24 24.33 -4.27
N SER A 689 2.26 23.17 -3.60
CA SER A 689 1.50 22.87 -2.37
C SER A 689 1.36 24.10 -1.45
N GLY A 690 0.19 24.73 -1.45
CA GLY A 690 -0.02 26.05 -0.85
C GLY A 690 -0.67 26.03 0.53
N GLY A 691 -0.99 24.84 1.03
CA GLY A 691 -1.50 24.55 2.36
C GLY A 691 -0.43 24.61 3.45
N PHE A 692 -0.74 24.04 4.61
CA PHE A 692 0.14 24.08 5.78
C PHE A 692 -0.10 22.91 6.73
N ILE A 693 0.90 22.63 7.57
CA ILE A 693 0.70 21.85 8.79
C ILE A 693 0.46 22.78 9.98
N GLU A 694 -0.22 22.27 11.00
CA GLU A 694 -0.35 22.85 12.33
C GLU A 694 0.36 21.89 13.30
N ARG A 695 1.36 22.38 14.04
CA ARG A 695 2.15 21.55 14.95
C ARG A 695 2.32 22.24 16.31
N ASP A 696 1.68 21.67 17.32
CA ASP A 696 1.86 22.05 18.73
C ASP A 696 3.31 21.85 19.18
N GLN A 697 3.86 22.79 19.95
CA GLN A 697 5.08 22.53 20.72
C GLN A 697 5.15 23.45 21.95
N GLN A 698 5.43 22.86 23.13
CA GLN A 698 5.45 23.61 24.39
C GLN A 698 6.86 24.03 24.80
N GLY A 699 7.00 25.26 25.31
CA GLY A 699 8.20 25.79 25.96
C GLY A 699 7.92 26.27 27.41
N THR A 700 8.91 26.76 28.14
CA THR A 700 8.73 27.42 29.44
C THR A 700 7.97 28.74 29.28
N ALA A 701 6.99 28.97 30.16
CA ALA A 701 6.09 30.12 30.16
C ALA A 701 6.66 31.37 30.86
N ASN A 702 7.63 31.21 31.77
CA ASN A 702 8.22 32.33 32.52
C ASN A 702 8.93 33.34 31.59
N SER A 703 8.61 34.64 31.71
CA SER A 703 9.12 35.71 30.83
C SER A 703 10.58 36.10 31.04
N PHE A 704 11.21 35.59 32.09
CA PHE A 704 12.61 35.82 32.41
C PHE A 704 13.53 34.70 31.88
N ASN A 705 13.01 33.47 31.75
CA ASN A 705 13.76 32.32 31.22
C ASN A 705 13.70 32.24 29.68
N TYR A 706 14.80 31.79 29.06
CA TYR A 706 14.89 31.54 27.62
C TYR A 706 14.52 30.10 27.27
N ASN A 707 13.80 29.94 26.16
CA ASN A 707 13.70 28.74 25.35
C ASN A 707 14.64 28.89 24.13
N TYR A 708 15.08 27.76 23.58
CA TYR A 708 15.92 27.67 22.39
C TYR A 708 15.18 26.88 21.32
N TRP A 709 14.97 27.50 20.16
CA TRP A 709 14.08 27.01 19.12
C TRP A 709 14.76 26.91 17.76
N ALA A 710 14.21 26.09 16.88
CA ALA A 710 14.19 26.28 15.42
C ALA A 710 12.74 26.09 14.93
N SER A 711 12.48 26.26 13.64
CA SER A 711 11.15 26.01 13.06
C SER A 711 11.12 24.72 12.22
N SER A 712 10.08 23.91 12.43
CA SER A 712 9.68 22.75 11.61
C SER A 712 8.98 23.14 10.29
N VAL A 713 8.59 24.41 10.17
CA VAL A 713 7.83 24.95 9.03
C VAL A 713 8.51 26.17 8.40
N GLY A 714 8.37 26.29 7.09
CA GLY A 714 8.72 27.46 6.30
C GLY A 714 7.49 28.34 6.00
N SER A 715 7.70 29.35 5.15
CA SER A 715 6.63 30.22 4.65
C SER A 715 5.65 29.43 3.76
N THR A 716 4.35 29.73 3.86
CA THR A 716 3.35 29.22 2.92
C THR A 716 3.40 30.00 1.61
N THR A 717 3.11 29.34 0.49
CA THR A 717 3.12 29.96 -0.85
C THR A 717 1.67 30.23 -1.30
N PRO A 718 1.20 31.49 -1.36
CA PRO A 718 -0.22 31.78 -1.61
C PRO A 718 -0.76 31.44 -3.02
N SER A 719 0.08 30.91 -3.91
CA SER A 719 -0.14 30.96 -5.36
C SER A 719 -0.36 29.61 -6.05
N GLY A 720 -0.07 28.48 -5.40
CA GLY A 720 -0.22 27.14 -6.01
C GLY A 720 -1.52 26.41 -5.66
N VAL A 721 -2.29 26.94 -4.69
CA VAL A 721 -3.46 26.39 -3.95
C VAL A 721 -4.67 25.82 -4.75
N ASN A 722 -4.53 25.42 -6.00
CA ASN A 722 -5.58 24.89 -6.88
C ASN A 722 -5.00 24.09 -8.08
N GLN A 723 -3.68 23.87 -8.16
CA GLN A 723 -3.04 23.14 -9.25
C GLN A 723 -2.53 21.81 -8.74
N ARG A 724 -2.69 20.77 -9.56
CA ARG A 724 -2.05 19.47 -9.31
C ARG A 724 -0.53 19.68 -9.37
N GLY A 725 0.18 19.16 -8.37
CA GLY A 725 1.63 19.26 -8.28
C GLY A 725 2.38 18.78 -9.53
N THR A 726 3.64 19.22 -9.61
CA THR A 726 4.50 19.04 -10.78
C THR A 726 5.55 17.94 -10.62
N GLY A 727 5.55 17.24 -9.48
CA GLY A 727 6.60 16.30 -9.09
C GLY A 727 7.90 16.98 -8.67
N ILE A 728 7.90 18.31 -8.50
CA ILE A 728 9.10 19.12 -8.29
C ILE A 728 9.22 19.45 -6.79
N PRO A 729 10.33 19.07 -6.11
CA PRO A 729 10.45 19.29 -4.67
C PRO A 729 10.41 20.77 -4.26
N SER A 730 9.59 21.08 -3.26
CA SER A 730 9.56 22.39 -2.61
C SER A 730 10.92 22.77 -2.03
N ILE A 731 11.32 24.01 -2.24
CA ILE A 731 12.44 24.62 -1.52
C ILE A 731 12.01 25.01 -0.10
N ASN A 732 12.93 24.91 0.87
CA ASN A 732 12.71 25.38 2.24
C ASN A 732 12.91 26.90 2.33
N ALA A 733 11.93 27.63 1.81
CA ALA A 733 11.94 29.09 1.73
C ALA A 733 12.08 29.75 3.12
N SER A 734 12.78 30.88 3.18
CA SER A 734 12.95 31.64 4.42
C SER A 734 11.61 32.12 4.97
N HIS A 735 11.42 32.02 6.28
CA HIS A 735 10.20 32.38 6.99
C HIS A 735 10.44 33.54 7.95
N LYS A 736 9.36 34.17 8.42
CA LYS A 736 9.37 35.13 9.54
C LYS A 736 8.54 34.57 10.69
N LEU A 737 8.92 34.85 11.92
CA LEU A 737 8.20 34.33 13.09
C LEU A 737 6.75 34.83 13.17
N VAL A 738 6.45 36.04 12.69
CA VAL A 738 5.09 36.57 12.62
C VAL A 738 4.17 35.83 11.64
N ASP A 739 4.74 35.18 10.62
CA ASP A 739 3.98 34.47 9.58
C ASP A 739 3.67 33.01 9.99
N ILE A 740 4.42 32.44 10.96
CA ILE A 740 4.37 31.01 11.31
C ILE A 740 4.04 30.67 12.78
N LEU A 741 4.09 31.63 13.71
CA LEU A 741 3.96 31.35 15.15
C LEU A 741 2.64 31.88 15.73
N MET A 742 1.73 30.96 16.03
CA MET A 742 0.36 31.24 16.48
C MET A 742 0.23 31.06 18.00
N ASP A 743 -0.73 31.78 18.61
CA ASP A 743 -1.07 31.62 20.02
C ASP A 743 -1.87 30.32 20.26
N GLY A 744 -1.12 29.24 20.42
CA GLY A 744 -1.60 27.90 20.74
C GLY A 744 -2.01 27.69 22.21
N THR A 745 -2.31 28.73 23.00
CA THR A 745 -2.70 28.58 24.43
C THR A 745 -3.87 27.61 24.61
N ILE A 746 -4.74 27.46 23.60
CA ILE A 746 -5.79 26.44 23.54
C ILE A 746 -5.42 25.44 22.44
N ALA A 747 -4.66 24.40 22.78
CA ALA A 747 -4.16 23.39 21.84
C ALA A 747 -5.26 22.74 20.98
N ALA A 748 -6.44 22.47 21.57
CA ALA A 748 -7.58 21.90 20.86
C ALA A 748 -8.28 22.87 19.87
N GLU A 749 -7.89 24.15 19.83
CA GLU A 749 -8.40 25.15 18.89
C GLU A 749 -7.22 26.04 18.38
N PRO A 750 -6.27 25.49 17.60
CA PRO A 750 -4.92 26.08 17.37
C PRO A 750 -4.85 27.55 16.91
N ASN A 751 -5.87 28.05 16.20
CA ASN A 751 -5.91 29.42 15.68
C ASN A 751 -6.79 30.38 16.51
N LYS A 752 -7.39 29.94 17.62
CA LYS A 752 -8.47 30.66 18.34
C LYS A 752 -8.09 32.07 18.81
N ASN A 753 -6.85 32.25 19.25
CA ASN A 753 -6.35 33.54 19.70
C ASN A 753 -5.64 34.33 18.57
N GLY A 754 -5.40 33.70 17.41
CA GLY A 754 -4.72 34.30 16.27
C GLY A 754 -3.18 34.35 16.39
N VAL A 755 -2.59 35.32 15.69
CA VAL A 755 -1.13 35.56 15.67
C VAL A 755 -0.67 36.17 17.00
N ILE A 756 0.52 35.79 17.45
CA ILE A 756 1.13 36.29 18.69
C ILE A 756 1.37 37.81 18.63
N ASN A 757 1.17 38.49 19.77
CA ASN A 757 1.42 39.92 19.89
C ASN A 757 2.90 40.22 20.18
N PHE A 758 3.68 40.44 19.13
CA PHE A 758 5.10 40.78 19.22
C PHE A 758 5.32 42.25 19.65
N GLN A 759 6.14 42.46 20.70
CA GLN A 759 6.34 43.78 21.31
C GLN A 759 7.83 44.10 21.59
N PRO A 760 8.33 45.31 21.28
CA PRO A 760 9.76 45.64 21.35
C PRO A 760 10.29 45.99 22.75
N ALA A 761 9.43 46.13 23.76
CA ALA A 761 9.86 46.43 25.12
C ALA A 761 10.36 45.16 25.84
N HIS A 762 11.52 45.24 26.49
CA HIS A 762 12.13 44.09 27.18
C HIS A 762 11.27 43.51 28.32
N TRP A 763 10.35 44.30 28.88
CA TRP A 763 9.42 43.91 29.94
C TRP A 763 8.01 43.54 29.43
N ALA A 764 7.79 43.48 28.11
CA ALA A 764 6.43 43.41 27.54
C ALA A 764 5.63 42.16 27.98
N ALA A 765 6.30 41.05 28.29
CA ALA A 765 5.69 39.80 28.76
C ALA A 765 5.70 39.65 30.30
N ASP A 766 6.23 40.62 31.05
CA ASP A 766 6.44 40.50 32.51
C ASP A 766 5.17 40.66 33.33
N ALA A 767 4.15 41.30 32.76
CA ALA A 767 2.89 41.62 33.44
C ALA A 767 1.97 40.39 33.66
N GLY A 768 2.29 39.24 33.05
CA GLY A 768 1.48 38.02 33.08
C GLY A 768 0.93 37.64 31.71
N VAL A 769 0.13 36.57 31.68
CA VAL A 769 -0.50 36.04 30.46
C VAL A 769 -1.46 37.05 29.84
N THR A 770 -1.45 37.15 28.51
CA THR A 770 -2.34 37.99 27.70
C THR A 770 -3.08 37.14 26.65
N THR A 771 -4.02 37.74 25.91
CA THR A 771 -4.78 37.05 24.85
C THR A 771 -4.99 38.01 23.66
N PRO A 772 -4.33 37.79 22.51
CA PRO A 772 -3.25 36.82 22.30
C PRO A 772 -2.05 37.06 23.22
N ILE A 773 -1.26 36.00 23.47
CA ILE A 773 -0.03 36.07 24.26
C ILE A 773 0.98 37.07 23.67
N ILE A 774 1.82 37.66 24.53
CA ILE A 774 2.87 38.62 24.13
C ILE A 774 4.25 37.97 24.13
N ILE A 775 4.99 38.11 23.03
CA ILE A 775 6.42 37.85 22.96
C ILE A 775 7.19 39.18 22.91
N SER A 776 8.17 39.33 23.80
CA SER A 776 9.10 40.46 23.77
C SER A 776 10.19 40.24 22.72
N THR A 777 10.17 41.02 21.63
CA THR A 777 11.13 40.88 20.52
C THR A 777 12.54 41.35 20.88
N TYR A 778 12.67 42.14 21.95
CA TYR A 778 13.96 42.47 22.57
C TYR A 778 14.76 41.22 22.99
N TRP A 779 14.10 40.09 23.26
CA TRP A 779 14.74 38.84 23.67
C TRP A 779 14.93 37.81 22.55
N LEU A 780 14.67 38.19 21.30
CA LEU A 780 14.90 37.34 20.13
C LEU A 780 16.31 37.55 19.56
N TYR A 781 17.12 36.49 19.58
CA TYR A 781 18.47 36.49 19.02
C TYR A 781 18.78 35.17 18.31
N THR A 782 19.68 35.22 17.32
CA THR A 782 20.39 34.05 16.78
C THR A 782 21.90 34.21 16.98
N PHE A 783 22.67 33.13 16.80
CA PHE A 783 24.12 33.13 17.00
C PHE A 783 24.86 32.39 15.88
N ASN A 784 25.82 33.07 15.26
CA ASN A 784 26.85 32.49 14.41
C ASN A 784 28.11 33.36 14.51
N GLY A 785 29.14 32.87 15.20
CA GLY A 785 30.35 33.64 15.47
C GLY A 785 31.38 32.88 16.27
N ALA A 786 32.58 33.46 16.42
CA ALA A 786 33.71 32.82 17.10
C ALA A 786 33.37 32.40 18.55
N ASP A 787 33.97 31.29 18.99
CA ASP A 787 33.90 30.78 20.37
C ASP A 787 34.05 31.90 21.42
N ASN A 788 33.18 31.87 22.45
CA ASN A 788 33.09 32.82 23.55
C ASN A 788 32.83 34.30 23.14
N ASN A 789 32.56 34.61 21.87
CA ASN A 789 32.26 35.97 21.43
C ASN A 789 30.81 36.38 21.73
N TYR A 790 30.55 36.88 22.94
CA TYR A 790 29.23 37.42 23.31
C TYR A 790 28.75 38.56 22.38
N GLY A 791 29.65 39.24 21.66
CA GLY A 791 29.31 40.25 20.65
C GLY A 791 28.78 39.69 19.32
N ALA A 792 28.79 38.36 19.12
CA ALA A 792 28.24 37.71 17.93
C ALA A 792 26.74 37.35 18.04
N TRP A 793 26.11 37.56 19.19
CA TRP A 793 24.67 37.45 19.34
C TRP A 793 23.96 38.51 18.47
N LYS A 794 23.28 38.05 17.42
CA LYS A 794 22.57 38.90 16.47
C LYS A 794 21.11 39.01 16.89
N SER A 795 20.68 40.21 17.29
CA SER A 795 19.25 40.48 17.53
C SER A 795 18.46 40.26 16.24
N ILE A 796 17.32 39.60 16.38
CA ILE A 796 16.32 39.43 15.32
C ILE A 796 15.00 40.00 15.83
N ASN A 797 14.01 40.11 14.95
CA ASN A 797 12.65 40.50 15.30
C ASN A 797 11.63 39.59 14.61
N GLU A 798 10.35 39.80 14.90
CA GLU A 798 9.23 39.03 14.34
C GLU A 798 9.18 39.05 12.80
N ASN A 799 9.75 40.09 12.18
CA ASN A 799 9.85 40.26 10.73
C ASN A 799 11.18 39.77 10.10
N THR A 800 12.13 39.27 10.88
CA THR A 800 13.42 38.83 10.36
C THR A 800 13.28 37.50 9.61
N LEU A 801 13.85 37.44 8.40
CA LEU A 801 13.92 36.20 7.62
C LEU A 801 14.92 35.22 8.24
N LEU A 802 14.41 34.05 8.61
CA LEU A 802 15.16 32.89 9.08
C LEU A 802 15.13 31.78 8.02
N ILE A 803 16.21 31.02 7.91
CA ILE A 803 16.29 29.81 7.08
C ILE A 803 15.98 28.57 7.92
N ALA A 804 15.53 27.49 7.28
CA ALA A 804 15.24 26.24 7.99
C ALA A 804 16.48 25.75 8.76
N GLY A 805 16.29 25.35 10.02
CA GLY A 805 17.36 24.95 10.94
C GLY A 805 18.15 26.09 11.59
N GLU A 806 17.95 27.37 11.21
CA GLU A 806 18.53 28.48 11.96
C GLU A 806 17.90 28.55 13.34
N GLY A 807 18.73 28.44 14.39
CA GLY A 807 18.25 28.43 15.75
C GLY A 807 18.13 29.85 16.33
N TYR A 808 17.17 30.06 17.22
CA TYR A 808 16.93 31.34 17.89
C TYR A 808 16.51 31.18 19.35
N THR A 809 16.79 32.20 20.16
CA THR A 809 16.32 32.31 21.55
C THR A 809 14.99 33.04 21.63
N MET A 810 14.14 32.65 22.58
CA MET A 810 12.84 33.29 22.83
C MET A 810 12.42 33.08 24.28
N LYS A 811 12.03 34.13 25.00
CA LYS A 811 11.53 34.00 26.37
C LYS A 811 10.06 33.60 26.43
N GLY A 812 9.61 33.15 27.60
CA GLY A 812 8.20 32.87 27.85
C GLY A 812 7.31 34.12 27.85
N THR A 813 6.01 33.90 27.93
CA THR A 813 4.96 34.88 27.65
C THR A 813 4.10 35.26 28.87
N SER A 814 4.44 34.74 30.06
CA SER A 814 3.49 34.59 31.17
C SER A 814 3.95 35.24 32.48
N GLY A 815 4.88 36.19 32.42
CA GLY A 815 5.42 36.87 33.59
C GLY A 815 6.25 35.99 34.52
N ALA A 816 6.27 36.35 35.80
CA ALA A 816 6.98 35.65 36.88
C ALA A 816 6.22 34.41 37.39
N VAL A 817 5.99 33.43 36.52
CA VAL A 817 5.43 32.10 36.87
C VAL A 817 6.53 31.09 37.19
N ASN A 818 6.20 30.00 37.90
CA ASN A 818 7.18 28.96 38.20
C ASN A 818 7.82 28.39 36.93
N ILE A 819 9.14 28.11 36.98
CA ILE A 819 9.95 27.72 35.81
C ILE A 819 9.48 26.45 35.10
N GLY A 820 8.71 25.60 35.79
CA GLY A 820 8.12 24.40 35.22
C GLY A 820 6.85 24.63 34.40
N ILE A 821 6.13 25.75 34.59
CA ILE A 821 4.91 26.06 33.85
C ILE A 821 5.26 26.19 32.35
N GLN A 822 4.49 25.50 31.51
CA GLN A 822 4.69 25.46 30.07
C GLN A 822 3.65 26.30 29.34
N GLN A 823 4.08 26.97 28.28
CA GLN A 823 3.24 27.65 27.30
C GLN A 823 3.24 26.80 26.03
N ASN A 824 2.06 26.56 25.46
CA ASN A 824 1.93 25.92 24.15
C ASN A 824 1.98 26.97 23.03
N TYR A 825 2.66 26.65 21.94
CA TYR A 825 2.75 27.46 20.73
C TYR A 825 2.41 26.57 19.54
N VAL A 826 1.69 27.11 18.56
CA VAL A 826 1.39 26.39 17.32
C VAL A 826 2.31 26.91 16.23
N PHE A 827 3.12 26.02 15.68
CA PHE A 827 3.93 26.29 14.49
C PHE A 827 3.08 25.93 13.28
N ARG A 828 2.75 26.93 12.48
CA ARG A 828 1.82 26.83 11.35
C ARG A 828 2.52 27.27 10.06
N GLY A 829 2.65 26.37 9.08
CA GLY A 829 3.30 26.71 7.80
C GLY A 829 3.55 25.51 6.90
N LYS A 830 4.21 25.73 5.76
CA LYS A 830 4.58 24.64 4.85
C LYS A 830 5.68 23.80 5.52
N PRO A 831 5.53 22.47 5.68
CA PRO A 831 6.53 21.67 6.40
C PRO A 831 7.87 21.69 5.67
N ASN A 832 8.98 21.89 6.40
CA ASN A 832 10.31 21.81 5.80
C ASN A 832 10.56 20.37 5.32
N ASN A 833 11.12 20.21 4.12
CA ASN A 833 11.38 18.89 3.53
C ASN A 833 12.72 18.74 2.80
N GLY A 834 13.21 17.51 2.71
CA GLY A 834 14.42 17.15 1.99
C GLY A 834 15.72 17.48 2.72
N ASP A 835 16.81 17.33 1.98
CA ASP A 835 18.19 17.52 2.44
C ASP A 835 18.67 18.94 2.14
N TYR A 836 19.30 19.60 3.11
CA TYR A 836 19.81 20.99 2.97
C TYR A 836 20.87 21.32 4.01
N THR A 837 21.49 22.51 3.87
CA THR A 837 22.73 22.84 4.59
C THR A 837 22.72 24.19 5.31
N LEU A 838 23.48 24.26 6.41
CA LEU A 838 23.78 25.49 7.16
C LEU A 838 25.30 25.68 7.31
N PHE A 839 25.86 26.70 6.68
CA PHE A 839 27.29 26.96 6.70
C PHE A 839 27.82 27.48 8.06
N ILE A 840 28.86 26.84 8.61
CA ILE A 840 29.60 27.27 9.81
C ILE A 840 31.09 27.49 9.49
N LEU A 841 31.63 28.63 9.92
CA LEU A 841 33.07 28.90 9.79
C LEU A 841 33.88 28.10 10.82
N LYS A 842 35.08 27.66 10.44
CA LYS A 842 36.04 27.08 11.40
C LYS A 842 36.34 28.09 12.52
N GLY A 843 36.23 27.65 13.77
CA GLY A 843 36.41 28.49 14.95
C GLY A 843 35.14 29.20 15.44
N ASN A 844 34.02 29.07 14.73
CA ASN A 844 32.71 29.56 15.19
C ASN A 844 31.91 28.48 15.92
N ASP A 845 30.99 28.94 16.75
CA ASP A 845 29.81 28.20 17.17
C ASP A 845 28.60 28.70 16.34
N ARG A 846 27.60 27.85 16.13
CA ARG A 846 26.31 28.25 15.55
C ARG A 846 25.16 27.67 16.38
N LEU A 847 24.17 28.50 16.66
CA LEU A 847 22.89 28.07 17.20
C LEU A 847 22.02 27.58 16.03
N ILE A 848 21.71 26.29 16.02
CA ILE A 848 20.85 25.60 15.06
C ILE A 848 19.69 24.94 15.83
N GLY A 849 18.88 24.10 15.17
CA GLY A 849 17.92 23.23 15.86
C GLY A 849 17.32 22.18 14.94
N ASN A 850 16.52 21.27 15.50
CA ASN A 850 15.74 20.32 14.71
C ASN A 850 14.70 21.10 13.85
N PRO A 851 14.79 21.01 12.51
CA PRO A 851 13.98 21.81 11.61
C PRO A 851 12.87 21.01 10.92
N TYR A 852 12.60 19.78 11.38
CA TYR A 852 11.62 18.88 10.79
C TYR A 852 10.37 18.78 11.67
N PRO A 853 9.18 18.50 11.10
CA PRO A 853 7.95 18.23 11.84
C PRO A 853 7.89 16.83 12.51
N SER A 854 9.06 16.26 12.78
CA SER A 854 9.27 15.01 13.53
C SER A 854 10.48 15.15 14.46
N ALA A 855 10.71 14.17 15.32
CA ALA A 855 12.01 14.07 15.98
C ALA A 855 13.12 13.82 14.94
N MET A 856 14.35 14.19 15.32
CA MET A 856 15.56 14.02 14.53
C MET A 856 16.59 13.20 15.33
N ASP A 857 17.16 12.18 14.72
CA ASP A 857 18.19 11.34 15.33
C ASP A 857 19.53 12.08 15.39
N ALA A 858 20.00 12.35 16.62
CA ALA A 858 21.26 13.00 16.92
C ALA A 858 22.47 12.18 16.47
N ASP A 859 22.41 10.86 16.57
CA ASP A 859 23.52 9.98 16.18
C ASP A 859 23.69 9.99 14.67
N GLU A 860 22.59 9.93 13.90
CA GLU A 860 22.62 10.04 12.44
C GLU A 860 23.02 11.44 11.99
N PHE A 861 22.55 12.50 12.66
CA PHE A 861 22.99 13.87 12.43
C PHE A 861 24.49 14.06 12.70
N ILE A 862 25.03 13.52 13.80
CA ILE A 862 26.48 13.55 14.09
C ILE A 862 27.25 12.82 12.98
N LYS A 863 26.84 11.59 12.62
CA LYS A 863 27.49 10.77 11.59
C LYS A 863 27.53 11.47 10.22
N ASP A 864 26.45 12.12 9.79
CA ASP A 864 26.42 12.88 8.53
C ASP A 864 27.26 14.16 8.52
N ASN A 865 27.76 14.60 9.68
CA ASN A 865 28.50 15.86 9.85
C ASN A 865 29.95 15.69 10.33
N ILE A 866 30.42 14.46 10.52
CA ILE A 866 31.82 14.11 10.77
C ILE A 866 32.34 13.09 9.75
N LYS A 867 33.66 13.06 9.56
CA LYS A 867 34.37 12.19 8.62
C LYS A 867 35.01 10.98 9.29
N GLU A 868 35.43 11.11 10.55
CA GLU A 868 36.47 10.23 11.09
C GLU A 868 35.96 8.85 11.54
N THR A 869 36.32 7.85 10.71
CA THR A 869 36.01 6.44 10.91
C THR A 869 36.96 5.77 11.89
N ILE A 870 36.58 5.74 13.17
CA ILE A 870 37.20 4.82 14.11
C ILE A 870 36.79 3.39 13.70
N ASN A 871 37.75 2.45 13.69
CA ASN A 871 37.64 1.09 13.15
C ASN A 871 37.03 0.95 11.72
N SER A 872 37.08 2.00 10.90
CA SER A 872 36.39 2.06 9.59
C SER A 872 34.84 2.10 9.64
N LYS A 873 34.22 2.47 10.79
CA LYS A 873 32.76 2.39 10.99
C LYS A 873 32.00 3.71 11.21
N ALA A 874 32.64 4.77 11.72
CA ALA A 874 31.95 6.00 12.14
C ALA A 874 32.08 7.17 11.14
N GLY A 875 31.08 8.04 11.04
CA GLY A 875 31.10 9.21 10.15
C GLY A 875 30.82 8.90 8.67
N ARG A 876 30.15 9.83 7.99
CA ARG A 876 29.73 9.74 6.57
C ARG A 876 30.07 10.98 5.75
N ASN A 877 30.57 12.04 6.38
CA ASN A 877 30.95 13.27 5.69
C ASN A 877 32.37 13.16 5.07
N THR A 878 32.71 14.07 4.16
CA THR A 878 34.07 14.21 3.62
C THR A 878 35.00 15.06 4.51
N LYS A 879 34.42 15.81 5.45
CA LYS A 879 35.07 16.77 6.36
C LYS A 879 34.49 16.64 7.78
N ASN A 880 35.22 17.10 8.79
CA ASN A 880 34.65 17.29 10.12
C ASN A 880 34.10 18.72 10.20
N ILE A 881 32.78 18.86 10.18
CA ILE A 881 32.13 20.18 10.18
C ILE A 881 32.23 20.83 11.57
N PHE A 882 32.02 20.03 12.61
CA PHE A 882 32.02 20.43 14.02
C PHE A 882 32.69 19.37 14.92
N ASN A 883 32.84 19.66 16.21
CA ASN A 883 33.55 18.82 17.18
C ASN A 883 32.85 17.52 17.61
N GLY A 884 31.73 17.14 16.98
CA GLY A 884 31.00 15.90 17.26
C GLY A 884 30.10 15.92 18.49
N ALA A 885 30.07 17.01 19.26
CA ALA A 885 29.22 17.17 20.44
C ALA A 885 28.10 18.20 20.20
N LEU A 886 26.90 17.90 20.71
CA LEU A 886 25.71 18.76 20.62
C LEU A 886 25.42 19.40 21.97
N TYR A 887 25.29 20.73 22.02
CA TYR A 887 25.19 21.49 23.26
C TYR A 887 23.82 22.15 23.41
N PHE A 888 23.03 21.67 24.37
CA PHE A 888 21.69 22.16 24.66
C PHE A 888 21.71 23.03 25.90
N TRP A 889 21.19 24.26 25.82
CA TRP A 889 21.05 25.10 27.00
C TRP A 889 19.87 24.63 27.86
N ASP A 890 20.14 24.26 29.13
CA ASP A 890 19.11 24.05 30.14
C ASP A 890 19.03 25.27 31.07
N HIS A 891 17.81 25.68 31.42
CA HIS A 891 17.54 26.82 32.30
C HIS A 891 16.70 26.34 33.49
N PHE A 892 17.32 26.23 34.66
CA PHE A 892 16.81 25.39 35.76
C PHE A 892 16.63 26.11 37.11
N GLY A 893 17.09 27.35 37.26
CA GLY A 893 16.79 28.16 38.45
C GLY A 893 15.75 29.24 38.18
N GLU A 894 14.76 29.33 39.05
CA GLU A 894 13.75 30.39 39.01
C GLU A 894 14.32 31.69 39.59
N LYS A 895 14.85 32.55 38.71
CA LYS A 895 15.33 33.88 39.08
C LYS A 895 14.82 34.92 38.10
N ASN A 896 13.74 35.58 38.52
CA ASN A 896 12.98 36.56 37.74
C ASN A 896 13.77 37.88 37.60
N SER A 897 14.80 37.84 36.75
CA SER A 897 15.73 38.93 36.45
C SER A 897 16.09 38.90 34.96
N HIS A 898 16.36 40.08 34.39
CA HIS A 898 16.80 40.21 33.01
C HIS A 898 18.32 40.42 32.87
N TYR A 899 19.07 40.51 33.98
CA TYR A 899 20.51 40.71 33.95
C TYR A 899 21.25 39.39 33.67
N LEU A 900 22.18 39.39 32.71
CA LEU A 900 22.95 38.20 32.30
C LEU A 900 23.58 37.42 33.48
N LYS A 901 24.18 38.15 34.43
CA LYS A 901 24.80 37.63 35.65
C LYS A 901 23.85 36.87 36.59
N ASP A 902 22.54 37.00 36.38
CA ASP A 902 21.49 36.51 37.28
C ASP A 902 20.82 35.23 36.77
N TYR A 903 20.98 34.87 35.49
CA TYR A 903 20.41 33.64 34.93
C TYR A 903 21.05 32.38 35.55
N VAL A 904 20.29 31.30 35.57
CA VAL A 904 20.65 30.04 36.23
C VAL A 904 20.44 28.89 35.25
N GLY A 905 21.47 28.65 34.43
CA GLY A 905 21.48 27.69 33.35
C GLY A 905 22.90 27.33 32.91
N GLY A 906 23.02 26.35 32.01
CA GLY A 906 24.29 25.86 31.46
C GLY A 906 24.05 24.82 30.36
N TYR A 907 25.13 24.32 29.75
CA TYR A 907 25.04 23.39 28.63
C TYR A 907 24.98 21.92 29.05
N ALA A 908 23.83 21.30 28.85
CA ALA A 908 23.70 19.84 28.80
C ALA A 908 24.22 19.36 27.43
N THR A 909 24.96 18.25 27.39
CA THR A 909 25.75 17.88 26.21
C THR A 909 25.45 16.46 25.74
N TYR A 910 25.42 16.21 24.43
CA TYR A 910 25.19 14.89 23.81
C TYR A 910 26.29 14.53 22.79
N THR A 911 26.54 13.23 22.62
CA THR A 911 27.53 12.58 21.73
C THR A 911 27.03 11.20 21.34
N LEU A 912 27.72 10.50 20.43
CA LEU A 912 27.49 9.07 20.13
C LEU A 912 27.67 8.16 21.36
N MET A 913 28.28 8.63 22.45
CA MET A 913 28.37 7.91 23.74
C MET A 913 27.13 8.13 24.63
N GLY A 914 26.30 9.14 24.33
CA GLY A 914 25.12 9.52 25.10
C GLY A 914 25.18 10.96 25.63
N GLY A 915 24.38 11.25 26.65
CA GLY A 915 24.21 12.59 27.21
C GLY A 915 24.71 12.78 28.64
N ALA A 916 25.01 14.04 28.99
CA ALA A 916 25.29 14.51 30.34
C ALA A 916 24.51 15.79 30.69
N LYS A 917 24.13 15.96 31.96
CA LYS A 917 23.41 17.13 32.50
C LYS A 917 24.23 18.42 32.38
N ALA A 918 23.54 19.55 32.32
CA ALA A 918 24.13 20.87 32.54
C ALA A 918 24.73 20.98 33.95
N PHE A 919 25.72 21.87 34.13
CA PHE A 919 26.21 22.20 35.46
C PHE A 919 25.26 23.15 36.20
N ALA A 920 25.06 22.95 37.50
CA ALA A 920 24.28 23.83 38.36
C ALA A 920 25.18 24.62 39.32
N ILE A 921 24.72 25.77 39.79
CA ILE A 921 25.55 26.79 40.45
C ILE A 921 25.22 27.08 41.92
N ASP A 922 24.15 26.50 42.47
CA ASP A 922 23.81 26.54 43.91
C ASP A 922 22.83 25.40 44.27
N THR A 923 23.10 24.66 45.35
CA THR A 923 22.23 23.62 45.91
C THR A 923 20.86 24.12 46.36
N ARG A 924 20.74 25.40 46.71
CA ARG A 924 19.58 25.98 47.42
C ARG A 924 18.58 26.68 46.51
N ILE A 925 18.95 26.98 45.26
CA ILE A 925 18.14 27.81 44.35
C ILE A 925 16.83 27.14 43.91
N ASN A 926 16.57 25.88 44.29
CA ASN A 926 15.24 25.29 44.15
C ASN A 926 14.74 24.43 45.34
N THR A 927 15.27 24.60 46.56
CA THR A 927 14.85 23.81 47.74
C THR A 927 13.43 24.10 48.24
N THR A 928 12.79 25.18 47.77
CA THR A 928 11.41 25.53 48.11
C THR A 928 10.37 24.87 47.19
N SER A 929 10.81 24.38 46.02
CA SER A 929 9.94 23.82 44.97
C SER A 929 10.28 22.38 44.59
N GLY A 930 11.48 21.89 44.95
CA GLY A 930 11.93 20.50 44.67
C GLY A 930 12.49 20.26 43.27
N LEU A 931 12.81 21.32 42.52
CA LEU A 931 13.04 21.27 41.07
C LEU A 931 14.51 21.58 40.69
N SER A 932 15.41 20.60 40.75
CA SER A 932 16.78 20.72 40.21
C SER A 932 16.83 20.45 38.69
N SER A 933 17.90 20.87 37.99
CA SER A 933 18.19 20.28 36.67
C SER A 933 18.45 18.79 36.82
N TRP A 934 17.69 18.00 36.07
CA TRP A 934 17.83 16.55 35.97
C TRP A 934 17.80 16.05 34.52
N LYS A 935 17.68 16.95 33.54
CA LYS A 935 17.55 16.57 32.13
C LYS A 935 18.90 16.16 31.55
N ILE A 936 18.92 14.95 31.00
CA ILE A 936 20.00 14.40 30.19
C ILE A 936 19.49 14.39 28.75
N PRO A 937 20.22 14.95 27.77
CA PRO A 937 19.82 14.85 26.36
C PRO A 937 19.89 13.39 25.92
N LYS A 938 18.96 13.00 25.05
CA LYS A 938 18.82 11.65 24.51
C LYS A 938 18.98 11.70 22.99
N GLN A 939 19.08 10.53 22.36
CA GLN A 939 19.34 10.37 20.92
C GLN A 939 18.34 11.13 20.04
N PHE A 940 17.07 11.22 20.44
CA PHE A 940 16.06 11.86 19.61
C PHE A 940 15.84 13.32 20.02
N ILE A 941 16.23 14.23 19.14
CA ILE A 941 16.06 15.67 19.29
C ILE A 941 14.59 16.00 18.97
N PRO A 942 13.80 16.55 19.91
CA PRO A 942 12.39 16.81 19.66
C PRO A 942 12.16 17.88 18.57
N VAL A 943 10.93 17.93 18.06
CA VAL A 943 10.46 18.97 17.14
C VAL A 943 10.81 20.37 17.67
N ASN A 944 11.37 21.23 16.81
CA ASN A 944 11.73 22.62 17.10
C ASN A 944 12.80 22.85 18.19
N GLN A 945 13.47 21.82 18.73
CA GLN A 945 14.50 22.01 19.76
C GLN A 945 15.77 22.67 19.18
N GLY A 946 16.16 23.83 19.71
CA GLY A 946 17.43 24.51 19.39
C GLY A 946 18.64 23.97 20.17
N PHE A 947 19.81 23.93 19.54
CA PHE A 947 21.09 23.50 20.14
C PHE A 947 22.29 24.11 19.41
N PHE A 948 23.45 24.17 20.08
CA PHE A 948 24.70 24.64 19.49
C PHE A 948 25.55 23.50 18.95
N VAL A 949 26.29 23.80 17.88
CA VAL A 949 27.45 23.03 17.38
C VAL A 949 28.67 23.93 17.28
N ILE A 950 29.85 23.37 17.58
CA ILE A 950 31.11 24.11 17.74
C ILE A 950 32.14 23.64 16.71
N ALA A 951 32.57 24.52 15.80
CA ALA A 951 33.55 24.23 14.74
C ALA A 951 35.02 24.39 15.20
N ALA A 952 35.32 24.02 16.44
CA ALA A 952 36.60 24.22 17.11
C ALA A 952 37.00 23.05 18.02
N LEU A 953 38.31 22.88 18.26
CA LEU A 953 38.88 21.95 19.25
C LEU A 953 39.92 22.71 20.08
N ASN A 954 39.43 23.59 20.95
CA ASN A 954 40.27 24.52 21.68
C ASN A 954 40.97 23.82 22.87
N GLY A 955 42.30 23.91 22.92
CA GLY A 955 43.13 23.36 24.00
C GLY A 955 43.68 21.95 23.77
N LEU A 956 43.30 21.25 22.69
CA LEU A 956 43.81 19.90 22.41
C LEU A 956 45.24 19.92 21.85
N THR A 957 46.04 18.92 22.21
CA THR A 957 47.46 18.78 21.85
C THR A 957 47.79 17.33 21.48
N GLY A 958 48.53 17.12 20.40
CA GLY A 958 48.93 15.78 19.93
C GLY A 958 47.84 14.95 19.24
N THR A 959 46.59 15.43 19.23
CA THR A 959 45.43 14.76 18.64
C THR A 959 45.45 14.74 17.11
N THR A 960 45.03 13.64 16.49
CA THR A 960 44.90 13.51 15.03
C THR A 960 43.66 14.19 14.40
N PRO A 961 42.48 14.30 15.06
CA PRO A 961 41.32 14.88 14.41
C PRO A 961 41.48 16.37 14.11
N THR A 962 40.93 16.83 12.97
CA THR A 962 40.95 18.26 12.62
C THR A 962 39.58 18.76 12.16
N ILE A 963 39.10 19.86 12.75
CA ILE A 963 37.85 20.49 12.34
C ILE A 963 38.08 21.43 11.17
N ASN A 964 37.16 21.40 10.21
CA ASN A 964 37.22 22.13 8.95
C ASN A 964 36.22 23.28 8.88
N GLY A 965 35.08 23.18 9.59
CA GLY A 965 33.89 23.95 9.24
C GLY A 965 33.35 23.56 7.87
N GLY A 966 32.38 24.32 7.38
CA GLY A 966 31.67 24.07 6.13
C GLY A 966 30.18 23.90 6.36
N ASP A 967 29.54 23.10 5.51
CA ASP A 967 28.11 22.90 5.50
C ASP A 967 27.66 21.85 6.52
N ILE A 968 26.88 22.27 7.53
CA ILE A 968 26.14 21.37 8.42
C ILE A 968 24.98 20.79 7.62
N VAL A 969 24.90 19.47 7.47
CA VAL A 969 23.93 18.76 6.64
C VAL A 969 22.77 18.24 7.47
N PHE A 970 21.57 18.67 7.13
CA PHE A 970 20.30 18.06 7.56
C PHE A 970 19.80 17.14 6.44
N LYS A 971 19.23 15.99 6.81
CA LYS A 971 18.68 15.03 5.86
C LYS A 971 17.33 14.47 6.29
N ASN A 972 16.48 14.14 5.33
CA ASN A 972 15.26 13.38 5.63
C ASN A 972 15.57 12.00 6.24
N SER A 973 16.73 11.39 5.94
CA SER A 973 17.18 10.14 6.57
C SER A 973 17.48 10.25 8.07
N GLN A 974 17.49 11.47 8.64
CA GLN A 974 17.67 11.70 10.08
C GLN A 974 16.32 11.81 10.83
N ARG A 975 15.18 11.76 10.12
CA ARG A 975 13.85 11.85 10.74
C ARG A 975 13.40 10.52 11.36
N ILE A 976 12.72 10.61 12.50
CA ILE A 976 12.06 9.48 13.15
C ILE A 976 10.82 9.96 13.92
N PHE A 977 9.81 9.10 14.04
CA PHE A 977 8.73 9.32 15.00
C PHE A 977 9.22 9.05 16.43
N MET A 978 9.35 10.11 17.25
CA MET A 978 9.63 9.95 18.67
C MET A 978 9.00 11.09 19.52
N PRO A 979 7.84 10.87 20.14
CA PRO A 979 7.21 11.83 21.05
C PRO A 979 7.98 11.97 22.38
N GLU A 980 7.91 13.15 23.01
CA GLU A 980 8.57 13.44 24.31
C GLU A 980 8.10 12.48 25.42
N ALA A 981 6.83 12.06 25.37
CA ALA A 981 6.21 11.19 26.37
C ALA A 981 6.87 9.81 26.54
N ILE A 982 7.67 9.37 25.56
CA ILE A 982 8.36 8.06 25.57
C ILE A 982 9.75 8.14 26.23
N GLY A 983 10.26 9.35 26.53
CA GLY A 983 11.46 9.55 27.37
C GLY A 983 12.82 9.38 26.67
N ASN A 984 12.85 8.81 25.46
CA ASN A 984 14.03 8.82 24.57
C ASN A 984 14.13 10.12 23.73
N SER A 985 13.15 11.02 23.85
CA SER A 985 13.12 12.37 23.27
C SER A 985 12.87 13.38 24.40
N VAL A 986 13.71 14.41 24.52
CA VAL A 986 13.72 15.31 25.70
C VAL A 986 13.91 16.77 25.29
N PHE A 987 12.88 17.61 25.49
CA PHE A 987 12.96 19.05 25.19
C PHE A 987 13.56 19.83 26.39
N MET A 988 14.59 20.61 26.12
CA MET A 988 15.37 21.43 27.06
C MET A 988 14.73 22.80 27.33
N LYS A 989 13.45 22.73 27.71
CA LYS A 989 12.70 23.75 28.46
C LYS A 989 12.98 23.58 29.96
N GLY A 990 12.54 24.52 30.78
CA GLY A 990 12.79 24.52 32.23
C GLY A 990 12.24 23.32 33.01
N VAL A 991 12.50 23.33 34.31
CA VAL A 991 12.32 22.15 35.18
C VAL A 991 10.86 21.83 35.41
N ASN A 992 10.36 20.75 34.82
CA ASN A 992 9.07 20.18 35.21
C ASN A 992 8.99 18.67 35.04
N THR A 993 8.15 18.05 35.86
CA THR A 993 7.77 16.64 35.81
C THR A 993 6.57 16.45 34.87
N LYS A 994 6.79 16.10 33.60
CA LYS A 994 5.80 15.28 32.87
C LYS A 994 5.82 13.90 33.54
N PRO A 995 4.74 13.41 34.18
CA PRO A 995 4.70 12.01 34.59
C PRO A 995 4.68 11.16 33.32
N VAL A 996 5.56 10.17 33.22
CA VAL A 996 5.49 9.16 32.15
C VAL A 996 4.10 8.52 32.22
N ARG A 997 3.31 8.59 31.15
CA ARG A 997 2.01 7.92 31.09
C ARG A 997 2.23 6.42 30.97
N THR A 998 2.35 5.74 32.12
CA THR A 998 2.49 4.27 32.24
C THR A 998 1.17 3.55 31.94
N SER A 999 0.49 3.95 30.86
CA SER A 999 -0.79 3.41 30.39
C SER A 999 -0.59 2.73 29.04
N SER A 1000 -0.23 1.44 29.09
CA SER A 1000 -0.48 0.44 28.04
C SER A 1000 -0.03 0.79 26.61
N TRP A 1001 1.10 1.47 26.42
CA TRP A 1001 1.74 1.54 25.11
C TRP A 1001 2.24 0.15 24.71
N ASN A 1002 1.61 -0.44 23.67
CA ASN A 1002 2.02 -1.75 23.15
C ASN A 1002 3.41 -1.65 22.52
N LYS A 1003 4.35 -2.50 22.97
CA LYS A 1003 5.74 -2.56 22.46
C LYS A 1003 5.85 -2.76 20.93
N LYS A 1004 4.79 -3.20 20.25
CA LYS A 1004 4.69 -3.27 18.78
C LYS A 1004 4.58 -1.92 18.06
N SER A 1005 4.18 -0.84 18.75
CA SER A 1005 3.90 0.47 18.14
C SER A 1005 5.13 1.38 17.96
N ILE A 1006 6.29 0.92 18.42
CA ILE A 1006 7.60 1.51 18.12
C ILE A 1006 8.40 0.40 17.45
N ALA A 1007 9.05 0.68 16.31
CA ALA A 1007 9.92 -0.28 15.63
C ALA A 1007 11.30 -0.41 16.31
N GLU A 1008 11.30 -0.55 17.63
CA GLU A 1008 12.45 -0.89 18.45
C GLU A 1008 12.46 -2.42 18.66
N PRO A 1009 13.21 -3.21 17.88
CA PRO A 1009 13.63 -4.52 18.35
C PRO A 1009 14.44 -4.32 19.66
N ASP A 1010 14.44 -5.30 20.57
CA ASP A 1010 15.30 -5.29 21.78
C ASP A 1010 16.82 -5.36 21.43
N GLU A 1011 17.18 -5.14 20.16
CA GLU A 1011 18.52 -4.97 19.62
C GLU A 1011 19.04 -3.53 19.77
N ASN A 1012 18.17 -2.51 19.61
CA ASN A 1012 18.54 -1.08 19.60
C ASN A 1012 18.79 -0.44 20.98
N LEU A 1013 18.26 -1.03 22.06
CA LEU A 1013 18.56 -0.59 23.43
C LEU A 1013 20.08 -0.58 23.64
N ASP A 1014 20.68 0.58 23.90
CA ASP A 1014 22.12 0.73 24.04
C ASP A 1014 22.69 -0.14 25.16
N LYS A 1015 23.58 -1.07 24.80
CA LYS A 1015 24.13 -2.13 25.68
C LYS A 1015 25.52 -1.79 26.21
N ARG A 1016 26.05 -0.61 25.88
CA ARG A 1016 27.37 -0.15 26.31
C ARG A 1016 27.38 0.13 27.80
N SER A 1017 28.44 -0.28 28.49
CA SER A 1017 28.63 0.03 29.91
C SER A 1017 28.89 1.52 30.09
N LYS A 1018 28.12 2.18 30.95
CA LYS A 1018 28.20 3.63 31.19
C LYS A 1018 28.18 3.96 32.67
N ILE A 1019 28.89 5.02 33.04
CA ILE A 1019 28.99 5.53 34.41
C ILE A 1019 28.82 7.05 34.36
N TRP A 1020 27.82 7.55 35.09
CA TRP A 1020 27.70 8.98 35.36
C TRP A 1020 28.27 9.28 36.74
N LEU A 1021 29.26 10.17 36.80
CA LEU A 1021 29.78 10.74 38.04
C LEU A 1021 29.14 12.09 38.31
N GLN A 1022 28.86 12.38 39.58
CA GLN A 1022 28.36 13.67 40.03
C GLN A 1022 29.30 14.28 41.07
N PHE A 1023 29.72 15.51 40.79
CA PHE A 1023 30.46 16.36 41.72
C PHE A 1023 29.47 17.20 42.56
N ASP A 1024 29.68 17.27 43.88
CA ASP A 1024 29.10 18.31 44.73
C ASP A 1024 30.25 19.12 45.36
N SER A 1025 30.27 20.44 45.17
CA SER A 1025 31.39 21.32 45.54
C SER A 1025 31.18 22.13 46.84
N PRO A 1026 32.25 22.68 47.46
CA PRO A 1026 32.18 23.50 48.68
C PRO A 1026 31.27 24.75 48.63
N ASN A 1027 30.95 25.27 47.45
CA ASN A 1027 29.97 26.35 47.24
C ASN A 1027 28.61 25.88 46.71
N GLY A 1028 28.40 24.58 46.46
CA GLY A 1028 27.13 24.05 45.96
C GLY A 1028 26.96 24.10 44.45
N TYR A 1029 28.04 24.26 43.68
CA TYR A 1029 28.06 23.91 42.26
C TYR A 1029 28.00 22.39 42.10
N HIS A 1030 27.36 21.94 41.03
CA HIS A 1030 27.19 20.54 40.65
C HIS A 1030 27.58 20.36 39.18
N ARG A 1031 28.36 19.31 38.87
CA ARG A 1031 28.65 18.88 37.49
C ARG A 1031 28.48 17.37 37.39
N GLN A 1032 27.75 16.92 36.37
CA GLN A 1032 27.71 15.53 35.96
C GLN A 1032 28.76 15.30 34.87
N LEU A 1033 29.48 14.17 34.93
CA LEU A 1033 30.33 13.66 33.84
C LEU A 1033 29.83 12.28 33.42
N LEU A 1034 29.96 11.95 32.14
CA LEU A 1034 29.75 10.59 31.60
C LEU A 1034 31.09 9.99 31.18
N VAL A 1035 31.29 8.71 31.48
CA VAL A 1035 32.21 7.84 30.72
C VAL A 1035 31.50 6.55 30.31
N GLY A 1036 31.77 6.03 29.11
CA GLY A 1036 31.23 4.75 28.67
C GLY A 1036 32.11 4.00 27.68
N VAL A 1037 31.80 2.70 27.51
CA VAL A 1037 32.62 1.74 26.75
C VAL A 1037 32.08 1.56 25.33
N ASP A 1038 32.92 1.81 24.31
CA ASP A 1038 32.66 1.48 22.90
C ASP A 1038 33.88 0.79 22.28
N GLU A 1039 33.70 -0.14 21.34
CA GLU A 1039 34.82 -0.71 20.57
C GLU A 1039 35.53 0.37 19.71
N ASN A 1040 34.81 1.46 19.41
CA ASN A 1040 35.22 2.59 18.58
C ASN A 1040 35.67 3.81 19.40
N ALA A 1041 36.19 3.61 20.62
CA ALA A 1041 36.79 4.65 21.45
C ALA A 1041 38.14 4.20 22.05
N SER A 1042 38.86 5.12 22.71
CA SER A 1042 40.26 4.96 23.11
C SER A 1042 40.56 5.65 24.45
N ASN A 1043 41.80 6.08 24.69
CA ASN A 1043 42.18 6.91 25.83
C ASN A 1043 42.65 8.31 25.39
N HIS A 1044 42.40 8.66 24.12
CA HIS A 1044 42.74 9.90 23.43
C HIS A 1044 41.46 10.51 22.84
N PHE A 1045 41.53 11.73 22.29
CA PHE A 1045 40.35 12.40 21.74
C PHE A 1045 39.73 11.67 20.53
N ASP A 1046 38.54 11.10 20.75
CA ASP A 1046 37.73 10.39 19.77
C ASP A 1046 36.52 11.25 19.34
N LEU A 1047 36.59 11.76 18.09
CA LEU A 1047 35.63 12.68 17.53
C LEU A 1047 34.20 12.08 17.48
N GLY A 1048 33.25 12.76 18.13
CA GLY A 1048 31.84 12.31 18.19
C GLY A 1048 31.52 11.39 19.37
N TYR A 1049 32.52 10.85 20.07
CA TYR A 1049 32.35 10.09 21.32
C TYR A 1049 32.71 10.93 22.56
N ASP A 1050 33.74 11.76 22.46
CA ASP A 1050 34.14 12.70 23.50
C ASP A 1050 33.46 14.06 23.33
N ALA A 1051 33.15 14.72 24.45
CA ALA A 1051 32.57 16.07 24.45
C ALA A 1051 33.49 17.09 25.12
N PRO A 1052 34.17 17.98 24.35
CA PRO A 1052 34.85 19.15 24.90
C PRO A 1052 33.88 19.99 25.74
N ILE A 1053 34.34 20.50 26.88
CA ILE A 1053 33.47 21.23 27.81
C ILE A 1053 33.18 22.66 27.31
N ALA A 1054 31.89 23.03 27.19
CA ALA A 1054 31.48 24.34 26.66
C ALA A 1054 31.48 25.46 27.72
N ASP A 1055 31.19 25.14 28.98
CA ASP A 1055 31.17 26.07 30.10
C ASP A 1055 32.03 25.58 31.26
N ILE A 1056 32.68 26.47 32.01
CA ILE A 1056 33.48 26.09 33.19
C ILE A 1056 33.08 26.97 34.38
N GLY A 1057 32.62 26.32 35.45
CA GLY A 1057 32.23 26.94 36.70
C GLY A 1057 33.40 27.48 37.52
N LYS A 1058 33.08 28.25 38.57
CA LYS A 1058 34.07 28.67 39.57
C LYS A 1058 34.55 27.51 40.43
N GLU A 1059 33.68 26.51 40.60
CA GLU A 1059 34.00 25.19 41.14
C GLU A 1059 33.40 24.17 40.19
N ASP A 1060 34.18 23.17 39.79
CA ASP A 1060 33.83 22.28 38.67
C ASP A 1060 34.65 20.98 38.70
N MET A 1061 34.22 19.99 37.91
CA MET A 1061 34.91 18.71 37.71
C MET A 1061 34.90 18.37 36.21
N PHE A 1062 35.99 17.85 35.66
CA PHE A 1062 36.07 17.46 34.24
C PHE A 1062 37.10 16.36 34.01
N TRP A 1063 36.92 15.57 32.93
CA TRP A 1063 37.96 14.65 32.47
C TRP A 1063 39.13 15.46 31.88
N ILE A 1064 40.37 14.98 32.06
CA ILE A 1064 41.57 15.56 31.46
C ILE A 1064 42.34 14.47 30.68
N PHE A 1065 42.50 14.69 29.38
CA PHE A 1065 43.39 13.94 28.48
C PHE A 1065 43.77 14.84 27.29
N ASP A 1066 44.88 14.53 26.62
CA ASP A 1066 45.42 15.28 25.45
C ASP A 1066 45.56 16.81 25.61
N GLY A 1067 45.62 17.31 26.86
CA GLY A 1067 45.64 18.73 27.21
C GLY A 1067 44.26 19.40 27.31
N GLY A 1068 43.21 18.70 26.89
CA GLY A 1068 41.82 19.16 26.90
C GLY A 1068 41.09 19.04 28.22
N LYS A 1069 39.80 19.40 28.19
CA LYS A 1069 38.84 19.25 29.28
C LYS A 1069 37.49 18.79 28.71
N PHE A 1070 36.94 17.72 29.26
CA PHE A 1070 35.76 17.07 28.69
C PHE A 1070 34.67 16.79 29.72
N VAL A 1071 33.41 16.81 29.25
CA VAL A 1071 32.20 16.46 30.03
C VAL A 1071 31.73 15.03 29.77
N ILE A 1072 32.04 14.49 28.59
CA ILE A 1072 31.81 13.10 28.20
C ILE A 1072 33.15 12.53 27.71
N GLN A 1073 33.46 11.29 28.11
CA GLN A 1073 34.60 10.53 27.60
C GLN A 1073 34.15 9.16 27.06
N GLY A 1074 34.60 8.79 25.87
CA GLY A 1074 34.55 7.41 25.36
C GLY A 1074 35.80 6.63 25.78
N VAL A 1075 35.67 5.33 26.06
CA VAL A 1075 36.80 4.42 26.29
C VAL A 1075 36.56 3.05 25.67
N ASN A 1076 37.60 2.24 25.46
CA ASN A 1076 37.42 0.85 25.00
C ASN A 1076 37.21 -0.19 26.12
N ASN A 1077 37.37 0.17 27.40
CA ASN A 1077 37.26 -0.80 28.50
C ASN A 1077 37.10 -0.17 29.90
N PHE A 1078 36.64 -0.96 30.89
CA PHE A 1078 36.68 -0.67 32.34
C PHE A 1078 37.51 -1.72 33.11
N ASN A 1079 38.68 -2.11 32.59
CA ASN A 1079 39.56 -3.11 33.19
C ASN A 1079 40.43 -2.53 34.31
N SER A 1080 41.06 -3.37 35.13
CA SER A 1080 41.79 -2.94 36.33
C SER A 1080 43.14 -2.22 36.10
N GLY A 1081 43.55 -2.04 34.85
CA GLY A 1081 44.66 -1.16 34.44
C GLY A 1081 44.18 0.16 33.83
N GLN A 1082 42.88 0.37 33.70
CA GLN A 1082 42.29 1.61 33.20
C GLN A 1082 42.28 2.68 34.30
N GLU A 1083 42.79 3.87 33.96
CA GLU A 1083 42.88 5.03 34.85
C GLU A 1083 42.47 6.29 34.09
N LEU A 1084 41.48 7.03 34.60
CA LEU A 1084 40.89 8.20 33.93
C LEU A 1084 41.10 9.45 34.80
N HIS A 1085 41.81 10.46 34.29
CA HIS A 1085 42.20 11.60 35.11
C HIS A 1085 41.06 12.62 35.28
N LEU A 1086 40.89 13.10 36.51
CA LEU A 1086 39.86 14.06 36.91
C LEU A 1086 40.50 15.38 37.37
N GLY A 1087 40.14 16.46 36.67
CA GLY A 1087 40.44 17.82 37.07
C GLY A 1087 39.36 18.39 37.97
N LEU A 1088 39.73 18.91 39.14
CA LEU A 1088 38.81 19.61 40.04
C LEU A 1088 39.22 21.09 40.22
N LEU A 1089 38.25 22.00 40.11
CA LEU A 1089 38.39 23.41 40.48
C LEU A 1089 37.65 23.68 41.79
N VAL A 1090 38.32 24.33 42.74
CA VAL A 1090 37.75 24.73 44.04
C VAL A 1090 38.13 26.18 44.34
N SER A 1091 37.14 27.02 44.66
CA SER A 1091 37.33 28.46 44.94
C SER A 1091 37.26 28.80 46.43
N LYS A 1092 36.69 27.90 47.25
CA LYS A 1092 36.53 28.03 48.70
C LYS A 1092 36.90 26.72 49.39
N THR A 1093 37.69 26.81 50.46
CA THR A 1093 38.03 25.67 51.30
C THR A 1093 36.80 25.01 51.92
N GLY A 1094 36.66 23.69 51.78
CA GLY A 1094 35.54 22.91 52.32
C GLY A 1094 35.42 21.51 51.73
N MET A 1095 34.32 20.83 52.03
CA MET A 1095 34.02 19.47 51.56
C MET A 1095 33.72 19.47 50.05
N ALA A 1096 34.55 18.76 49.30
CA ALA A 1096 34.28 18.31 47.94
C ALA A 1096 33.80 16.85 47.97
N ARG A 1097 32.79 16.51 47.18
CA ARG A 1097 32.23 15.16 47.07
C ARG A 1097 32.21 14.70 45.62
N ILE A 1098 32.65 13.46 45.38
CA ILE A 1098 32.46 12.74 44.12
C ILE A 1098 31.63 11.49 44.42
N LYS A 1099 30.53 11.30 43.68
CA LYS A 1099 29.66 10.13 43.81
C LYS A 1099 29.29 9.58 42.43
N ILE A 1100 28.84 8.34 42.39
CA ILE A 1100 28.15 7.79 41.22
C ILE A 1100 26.71 8.30 41.24
N ASP A 1101 26.21 8.71 40.08
CA ASP A 1101 24.87 9.26 39.86
C ASP A 1101 23.96 8.24 39.15
N ALA A 1102 24.52 7.52 38.18
CA ALA A 1102 23.90 6.39 37.50
C ALA A 1102 24.96 5.43 36.93
N ILE A 1103 24.57 4.17 36.71
CA ILE A 1103 25.33 3.15 35.97
C ILE A 1103 24.34 2.45 35.03
N GLU A 1104 24.75 2.20 33.79
CA GLU A 1104 24.02 1.36 32.83
C GLU A 1104 24.95 0.25 32.31
N ASN A 1105 24.41 -0.96 32.10
CA ASN A 1105 25.07 -2.13 31.48
C ASN A 1105 26.49 -2.49 31.97
N MET A 1106 26.79 -2.29 33.25
CA MET A 1106 28.10 -2.59 33.83
C MET A 1106 28.10 -3.96 34.54
N ASP A 1107 29.21 -4.69 34.44
CA ASP A 1107 29.42 -5.94 35.20
C ASP A 1107 29.49 -5.63 36.70
N GLU A 1108 28.59 -6.24 37.49
CA GLU A 1108 28.51 -6.13 38.95
C GLU A 1108 29.84 -6.46 39.65
N ASN A 1109 30.68 -7.30 39.02
CA ASN A 1109 32.00 -7.66 39.53
C ASN A 1109 33.03 -6.53 39.41
N ILE A 1110 32.75 -5.43 38.70
CA ILE A 1110 33.66 -4.28 38.59
C ILE A 1110 33.28 -3.22 39.63
N SER A 1111 34.23 -2.91 40.51
CA SER A 1111 34.10 -1.85 41.53
C SER A 1111 34.85 -0.58 41.12
N VAL A 1112 34.14 0.54 41.15
CA VAL A 1112 34.61 1.87 40.75
C VAL A 1112 35.25 2.56 41.94
N HIS A 1113 36.42 3.17 41.72
CA HIS A 1113 37.21 3.81 42.78
C HIS A 1113 37.73 5.18 42.35
N ILE A 1114 37.90 6.08 43.31
CA ILE A 1114 38.71 7.31 43.17
C ILE A 1114 40.07 7.07 43.81
N THR A 1115 41.14 7.29 43.04
CA THR A 1115 42.53 7.28 43.52
C THR A 1115 43.01 8.72 43.71
N ASP A 1116 43.56 9.03 44.89
CA ASP A 1116 44.24 10.29 45.19
C ASP A 1116 45.76 10.10 45.04
N LYS A 1117 46.32 10.60 43.94
CA LYS A 1117 47.75 10.47 43.61
C LYS A 1117 48.67 11.26 44.55
N LEU A 1118 48.15 12.18 45.36
CA LEU A 1118 48.94 12.91 46.36
C LEU A 1118 49.21 12.07 47.63
N THR A 1119 48.28 11.17 47.98
CA THR A 1119 48.40 10.29 49.16
C THR A 1119 48.75 8.84 48.79
N GLY A 1120 48.43 8.42 47.57
CA GLY A 1120 48.47 7.02 47.13
C GLY A 1120 47.27 6.20 47.60
N GLU A 1121 46.25 6.83 48.20
CA GLU A 1121 45.04 6.15 48.66
C GLU A 1121 44.03 5.94 47.52
N THR A 1122 43.20 4.90 47.64
CA THR A 1122 42.17 4.56 46.65
C THR A 1122 40.89 4.15 47.35
N HIS A 1123 39.81 4.89 47.11
CA HIS A 1123 38.53 4.77 47.82
C HIS A 1123 37.46 4.18 46.90
N ASN A 1124 36.78 3.12 47.33
CA ASN A 1124 35.66 2.52 46.58
C ASN A 1124 34.44 3.46 46.62
N ILE A 1125 33.95 3.90 45.45
CA ILE A 1125 32.78 4.78 45.34
C ILE A 1125 31.51 4.07 44.85
N SER A 1126 31.56 2.75 44.64
CA SER A 1126 30.44 1.96 44.10
C SER A 1126 29.16 2.02 44.97
N HIS A 1127 29.31 2.24 46.28
CA HIS A 1127 28.19 2.25 47.24
C HIS A 1127 28.14 3.50 48.15
N LYS A 1128 29.17 4.34 48.13
CA LYS A 1128 29.34 5.51 49.03
C LYS A 1128 30.08 6.63 48.30
N PRO A 1129 29.79 7.91 48.58
CA PRO A 1129 30.57 9.00 48.00
C PRO A 1129 32.02 9.01 48.50
N PHE A 1130 32.94 9.43 47.64
CA PHE A 1130 34.25 9.94 48.07
C PHE A 1130 34.07 11.37 48.57
N GLU A 1131 34.48 11.64 49.80
CA GLU A 1131 34.40 12.96 50.44
C GLU A 1131 35.78 13.39 50.92
N ILE A 1132 36.19 14.61 50.57
CA ILE A 1132 37.48 15.17 50.98
C ILE A 1132 37.39 16.68 51.21
N ASN A 1133 37.99 17.18 52.29
CA ASN A 1133 38.14 18.62 52.48
C ASN A 1133 39.29 19.13 51.61
N LEU A 1134 38.97 19.97 50.62
CA LEU A 1134 39.94 20.63 49.75
C LEU A 1134 40.12 22.09 50.15
N VAL A 1135 41.29 22.63 49.82
CA VAL A 1135 41.59 24.07 49.91
C VAL A 1135 41.24 24.70 48.55
N ALA A 1136 40.99 26.01 48.50
CA ALA A 1136 40.87 26.71 47.23
C ALA A 1136 42.12 26.50 46.35
N GLY A 1137 41.93 26.05 45.11
CA GLY A 1137 42.99 25.64 44.20
C GLY A 1137 42.48 24.92 42.94
N ASN A 1138 43.42 24.57 42.07
CA ASN A 1138 43.20 23.74 40.88
C ASN A 1138 43.91 22.38 41.10
N TYR A 1139 43.18 21.28 40.91
CA TYR A 1139 43.65 19.92 41.14
C TYR A 1139 43.55 19.12 39.82
N SER A 1140 44.44 19.41 38.87
CA SER A 1140 44.42 18.82 37.51
C SER A 1140 45.04 17.43 37.39
N GLU A 1141 45.89 17.02 38.34
CA GLU A 1141 46.63 15.75 38.27
C GLU A 1141 46.42 14.87 39.52
N ARG A 1142 45.59 15.32 40.47
CA ARG A 1142 45.49 14.68 41.79
C ARG A 1142 44.57 13.46 41.80
N PHE A 1143 43.47 13.49 41.06
CA PHE A 1143 42.43 12.47 41.16
C PHE A 1143 42.30 11.68 39.87
N ALA A 1144 41.99 10.39 39.99
CA ALA A 1144 41.63 9.55 38.86
C ALA A 1144 40.54 8.53 39.21
N LEU A 1145 39.66 8.24 38.26
CA LEU A 1145 38.78 7.07 38.32
C LEU A 1145 39.60 5.81 37.98
N THR A 1146 39.45 4.76 38.79
CA THR A 1146 40.14 3.48 38.61
C THR A 1146 39.18 2.33 38.90
N PHE A 1147 39.44 1.16 38.31
CA PHE A 1147 38.55 0.00 38.37
C PHE A 1147 39.23 -1.19 39.05
N LYS A 1148 38.47 -2.00 39.80
CA LYS A 1148 38.98 -3.23 40.43
C LYS A 1148 37.93 -4.33 40.37
N MET A 1149 38.36 -5.56 40.10
CA MET A 1149 37.50 -6.74 40.24
C MET A 1149 37.18 -6.98 41.72
N GLN A 1150 35.89 -7.08 42.05
CA GLN A 1150 35.40 -7.31 43.41
C GLN A 1150 35.82 -8.70 43.92
N LYS A 1151 36.53 -8.71 45.06
CA LYS A 1151 36.72 -9.92 45.84
C LYS A 1151 35.51 -10.03 46.77
N LEU A 1152 34.63 -11.01 46.57
CA LEU A 1152 33.51 -11.27 47.48
C LEU A 1152 34.03 -11.52 48.92
N VAL A 1153 33.91 -10.48 49.74
CA VAL A 1153 34.24 -10.41 51.17
C VAL A 1153 33.02 -9.81 51.86
N ALA A 1154 32.56 -10.46 52.94
CA ALA A 1154 31.28 -10.15 53.56
C ALA A 1154 31.34 -8.95 54.55
N GLU A 1155 31.94 -7.84 54.14
CA GLU A 1155 32.16 -6.66 55.00
C GLU A 1155 31.43 -5.38 54.53
N ASP A 1156 30.94 -5.31 53.29
CA ASP A 1156 30.22 -4.14 52.74
C ASP A 1156 28.69 -4.18 52.97
N VAL A 1157 28.25 -4.46 54.20
CA VAL A 1157 26.86 -4.23 54.63
C VAL A 1157 26.84 -3.35 55.89
N SER A 1158 26.07 -2.26 55.84
CA SER A 1158 25.94 -1.31 56.96
C SER A 1158 25.25 -1.94 58.18
N PRO A 1159 25.73 -1.68 59.41
CA PRO A 1159 25.31 -2.43 60.60
C PRO A 1159 24.00 -1.91 61.23
N GLU A 1160 22.88 -2.09 60.52
CA GLU A 1160 21.54 -2.01 61.11
C GLU A 1160 20.77 -3.32 60.82
N VAL A 1161 19.88 -3.72 61.75
CA VAL A 1161 18.99 -4.89 61.64
C VAL A 1161 19.66 -6.28 61.70
N LEU A 1162 20.09 -6.69 62.92
CA LEU A 1162 19.73 -7.96 63.62
C LEU A 1162 20.85 -8.60 64.50
N VAL A 1163 20.47 -8.83 65.76
CA VAL A 1163 20.70 -9.99 66.65
C VAL A 1163 22.01 -10.80 66.56
N GLN A 1164 22.62 -11.01 67.74
CA GLN A 1164 23.79 -11.86 67.98
C GLN A 1164 23.61 -13.31 67.48
N ALA A 1165 24.55 -13.78 66.66
CA ALA A 1165 24.83 -15.20 66.43
C ALA A 1165 26.35 -15.44 66.35
N GLU A 1166 26.80 -16.64 66.69
CA GLU A 1166 28.20 -16.89 67.10
C GLU A 1166 29.26 -16.73 65.99
N LYS A 1167 30.38 -16.12 66.36
CA LYS A 1167 31.56 -15.85 65.52
C LYS A 1167 32.31 -17.13 65.13
N LYS A 1168 31.88 -17.80 64.05
CA LYS A 1168 32.51 -19.04 63.55
C LYS A 1168 33.73 -18.75 62.67
N SER A 1169 34.86 -19.38 62.98
CA SER A 1169 36.16 -19.07 62.36
C SER A 1169 36.24 -19.48 60.88
N LEU A 1170 36.86 -18.63 60.05
CA LEU A 1170 37.06 -18.85 58.62
C LEU A 1170 38.13 -19.92 58.37
N ILE A 1171 37.71 -21.10 57.91
CA ILE A 1171 38.61 -22.21 57.54
C ILE A 1171 39.28 -21.90 56.20
N LYS A 1172 40.54 -21.45 56.22
CA LYS A 1172 41.37 -21.30 55.00
C LYS A 1172 41.70 -22.65 54.38
N GLY A 1173 41.54 -22.76 53.06
CA GLY A 1173 41.94 -23.93 52.27
C GLY A 1173 40.98 -24.25 51.12
N ILE A 1174 41.30 -25.29 50.36
CA ILE A 1174 40.35 -25.92 49.44
C ILE A 1174 39.46 -26.86 50.25
N GLN A 1175 38.15 -26.72 50.12
CA GLN A 1175 37.15 -27.59 50.73
C GLN A 1175 36.52 -28.48 49.66
N VAL A 1176 36.29 -29.75 49.97
CA VAL A 1176 35.64 -30.73 49.08
C VAL A 1176 34.45 -31.33 49.80
N VAL A 1177 33.27 -31.27 49.20
CA VAL A 1177 32.03 -31.81 49.76
C VAL A 1177 31.33 -32.66 48.70
N MET A 1178 30.89 -33.86 49.06
CA MET A 1178 30.03 -34.68 48.20
C MET A 1178 28.56 -34.33 48.48
N ASN A 1179 27.89 -33.72 47.50
CA ASN A 1179 26.46 -33.47 47.57
C ASN A 1179 25.69 -34.67 46.98
N ASN A 1180 25.45 -35.66 47.84
CA ASN A 1180 24.77 -36.91 47.48
C ASN A 1180 23.32 -36.71 46.98
N ALA A 1181 22.67 -35.58 47.25
CA ALA A 1181 21.30 -35.31 46.79
C ALA A 1181 21.22 -35.01 45.28
N ILE A 1182 22.34 -34.61 44.65
CA ILE A 1182 22.42 -34.26 43.21
C ILE A 1182 23.58 -34.94 42.48
N GLY A 1183 24.32 -35.83 43.14
CA GLY A 1183 25.44 -36.58 42.53
C GLY A 1183 26.69 -35.74 42.20
N GLU A 1184 26.92 -34.62 42.90
CA GLU A 1184 28.05 -33.73 42.61
C GLU A 1184 29.14 -33.76 43.69
N ILE A 1185 30.41 -33.78 43.26
CA ILE A 1185 31.51 -33.27 44.09
C ILE A 1185 31.53 -31.74 43.94
N GLN A 1186 31.34 -31.03 45.03
CA GLN A 1186 31.41 -29.57 45.08
C GLN A 1186 32.70 -29.15 45.77
N ILE A 1187 33.56 -28.45 45.02
CA ILE A 1187 34.88 -28.01 45.46
C ILE A 1187 34.86 -26.49 45.61
N LYS A 1188 35.17 -25.99 46.81
CA LYS A 1188 35.25 -24.56 47.10
C LYS A 1188 36.70 -24.17 47.38
N ASN A 1189 37.30 -23.43 46.44
CA ASN A 1189 38.66 -22.92 46.59
C ASN A 1189 38.63 -21.59 47.37
N ASN A 1190 38.87 -21.67 48.69
CA ASN A 1190 39.06 -20.49 49.55
C ASN A 1190 40.55 -20.13 49.72
N SER A 1191 41.39 -20.52 48.76
CA SER A 1191 42.80 -20.14 48.66
C SER A 1191 43.06 -19.37 47.37
N ASP A 1192 44.18 -18.66 47.30
CA ASP A 1192 44.61 -17.95 46.10
C ASP A 1192 45.52 -18.85 45.21
N ASP A 1193 45.55 -20.17 45.45
CA ASP A 1193 46.26 -21.17 44.61
C ASP A 1193 45.40 -21.62 43.41
N GLU A 1194 45.96 -21.50 42.20
CA GLU A 1194 45.39 -21.98 40.94
C GLU A 1194 45.30 -23.51 40.89
N ILE A 1195 44.10 -24.07 40.64
CA ILE A 1195 43.89 -25.51 40.45
C ILE A 1195 44.22 -25.90 39.01
N ILE A 1196 45.09 -26.89 38.84
CA ILE A 1196 45.55 -27.41 37.53
C ILE A 1196 44.76 -28.67 37.15
N ASP A 1197 44.61 -29.62 38.08
CA ASP A 1197 43.77 -30.81 37.86
C ASP A 1197 43.07 -31.28 39.14
N ILE A 1198 42.02 -32.06 38.92
CA ILE A 1198 41.23 -32.75 39.94
C ILE A 1198 41.11 -34.20 39.49
N ALA A 1199 41.46 -35.15 40.35
CA ALA A 1199 41.39 -36.59 40.10
C ALA A 1199 40.60 -37.31 41.21
N LEU A 1200 39.78 -38.29 40.85
CA LEU A 1200 38.99 -39.10 41.76
C LEU A 1200 39.47 -40.55 41.75
N HIS A 1201 39.77 -41.10 42.93
CA HIS A 1201 40.30 -42.45 43.12
C HIS A 1201 39.35 -43.33 43.94
N ASN A 1202 39.35 -44.64 43.70
CA ASN A 1202 38.69 -45.62 44.57
C ASN A 1202 39.53 -45.97 45.82
N TYR A 1203 38.96 -46.77 46.73
CA TYR A 1203 39.64 -47.22 47.94
C TYR A 1203 40.89 -48.09 47.71
N LEU A 1204 41.10 -48.61 46.50
CA LEU A 1204 42.31 -49.33 46.07
C LEU A 1204 43.36 -48.37 45.44
N GLY A 1205 43.10 -47.06 45.41
CA GLY A 1205 43.99 -46.04 44.87
C GLY A 1205 43.91 -45.84 43.35
N GLN A 1206 43.10 -46.65 42.63
CA GLN A 1206 42.96 -46.56 41.18
C GLN A 1206 42.18 -45.31 40.80
N THR A 1207 42.71 -44.52 39.87
CA THR A 1207 42.02 -43.34 39.31
C THR A 1207 40.80 -43.78 38.49
N ILE A 1208 39.65 -43.17 38.74
CA ILE A 1208 38.39 -43.42 37.99
C ILE A 1208 38.09 -42.27 37.02
N LYS A 1209 38.33 -41.01 37.42
CA LYS A 1209 38.03 -39.84 36.60
C LYS A 1209 38.99 -38.69 36.92
N THR A 1210 39.33 -37.90 35.90
CA THR A 1210 40.19 -36.71 36.03
C THR A 1210 39.58 -35.57 35.21
N TRP A 1211 39.70 -34.35 35.71
CA TRP A 1211 39.26 -33.11 35.06
C TRP A 1211 40.44 -32.13 35.01
N ASN A 1212 40.65 -31.48 33.87
CA ASN A 1212 41.87 -30.70 33.56
C ASN A 1212 41.62 -29.26 33.05
N THR A 1213 40.37 -28.77 33.06
CA THR A 1213 40.00 -27.46 32.45
C THR A 1213 38.86 -26.76 33.21
N ASN A 1214 38.75 -25.44 33.02
CA ASN A 1214 37.69 -24.55 33.56
C ASN A 1214 37.59 -24.49 35.10
N PHE A 1215 38.72 -24.26 35.76
CA PHE A 1215 38.85 -24.09 37.22
C PHE A 1215 39.07 -22.65 37.71
N ASN A 1216 38.99 -21.65 36.83
CA ASN A 1216 39.12 -20.22 37.16
C ASN A 1216 37.88 -19.65 37.88
N ARG A 1217 37.30 -20.42 38.80
CA ARG A 1217 36.06 -20.11 39.54
C ARG A 1217 36.15 -20.69 40.95
N ARG A 1218 35.71 -19.91 41.94
CA ARG A 1218 35.86 -20.26 43.38
C ARG A 1218 35.01 -21.44 43.83
N ILE A 1219 33.97 -21.78 43.08
CA ILE A 1219 33.17 -23.00 43.26
C ILE A 1219 33.22 -23.80 41.96
N ILE A 1220 33.51 -25.09 42.08
CA ILE A 1220 33.60 -26.04 40.97
C ILE A 1220 32.68 -27.21 41.32
N SER A 1221 31.56 -27.33 40.60
CA SER A 1221 30.70 -28.52 40.62
C SER A 1221 31.20 -29.55 39.60
N LEU A 1222 31.36 -30.80 40.05
CA LEU A 1222 31.79 -31.92 39.23
C LEU A 1222 30.77 -33.07 39.35
N PRO A 1223 29.86 -33.25 38.37
CA PRO A 1223 28.89 -34.33 38.41
C PRO A 1223 29.56 -35.71 38.20
N ILE A 1224 29.14 -36.66 39.03
CA ILE A 1224 29.58 -38.05 39.03
C ILE A 1224 28.37 -38.99 39.18
N ASN A 1225 28.39 -40.09 38.44
CA ASN A 1225 27.43 -41.19 38.56
C ASN A 1225 28.23 -42.46 38.84
N MET A 1226 28.28 -42.86 40.11
CA MET A 1226 29.18 -43.89 40.65
C MET A 1226 28.50 -44.60 41.81
N ALA A 1227 28.83 -45.88 42.02
CA ALA A 1227 28.25 -46.69 43.09
C ALA A 1227 28.53 -46.11 44.49
N ALA A 1228 27.62 -46.34 45.43
CA ALA A 1228 27.79 -45.96 46.84
C ALA A 1228 29.08 -46.57 47.42
N GLY A 1229 29.89 -45.75 48.08
CA GLY A 1229 31.23 -46.15 48.50
C GLY A 1229 32.13 -45.01 48.94
N VAL A 1230 33.36 -45.39 49.32
CA VAL A 1230 34.41 -44.47 49.78
C VAL A 1230 35.37 -44.18 48.64
N TYR A 1231 35.57 -42.89 48.35
CA TYR A 1231 36.44 -42.40 47.28
C TYR A 1231 37.35 -41.29 47.80
N VAL A 1232 38.43 -41.02 47.08
CA VAL A 1232 39.43 -40.02 47.45
C VAL A 1232 39.61 -39.01 46.31
N THR A 1233 39.33 -37.75 46.58
CA THR A 1233 39.51 -36.65 45.63
C THR A 1233 40.88 -36.02 45.85
N LYS A 1234 41.71 -36.02 44.81
CA LYS A 1234 43.05 -35.43 44.78
C LYS A 1234 43.00 -34.18 43.90
N ILE A 1235 43.42 -33.03 44.44
CA ILE A 1235 43.36 -31.73 43.76
C ILE A 1235 44.78 -31.19 43.66
N ARG A 1236 45.33 -31.11 42.44
CA ARG A 1236 46.65 -30.53 42.22
C ARG A 1236 46.51 -29.05 41.87
N THR A 1237 47.07 -28.21 42.72
CA THR A 1237 47.29 -26.79 42.44
C THR A 1237 48.70 -26.55 41.92
N LYS A 1238 48.97 -25.34 41.43
CA LYS A 1238 50.29 -24.85 41.02
C LYS A 1238 51.38 -25.05 42.07
N ASN A 1239 51.04 -24.90 43.36
CA ASN A 1239 51.99 -24.86 44.47
C ASN A 1239 51.98 -26.10 45.37
N ARG A 1240 50.89 -26.90 45.36
CA ARG A 1240 50.69 -28.05 46.27
C ARG A 1240 49.57 -28.99 45.81
N THR A 1241 49.52 -30.20 46.36
CA THR A 1241 48.42 -31.14 46.14
C THR A 1241 47.62 -31.36 47.43
N PHE A 1242 46.30 -31.28 47.35
CA PHE A 1242 45.36 -31.63 48.42
C PHE A 1242 44.76 -33.02 48.15
N VAL A 1243 44.38 -33.74 49.21
CA VAL A 1243 43.79 -35.08 49.12
C VAL A 1243 42.70 -35.18 50.19
N GLU A 1244 41.44 -35.32 49.76
CA GLU A 1244 40.27 -35.30 50.65
C GLU A 1244 39.42 -36.57 50.46
N LYS A 1245 38.89 -37.12 51.56
CA LYS A 1245 38.09 -38.35 51.55
C LYS A 1245 36.61 -38.02 51.43
N ILE A 1246 35.96 -38.53 50.39
CA ILE A 1246 34.51 -38.37 50.20
C ILE A 1246 33.77 -39.70 50.31
N VAL A 1247 32.48 -39.64 50.63
CA VAL A 1247 31.59 -40.79 50.74
C VAL A 1247 30.37 -40.56 49.88
N ILE A 1248 30.24 -41.39 48.84
CA ILE A 1248 29.04 -41.49 48.00
C ILE A 1248 28.07 -42.44 48.71
N ARG A 1249 26.78 -42.12 48.75
CA ARG A 1249 25.74 -42.91 49.42
C ARG A 1249 24.61 -43.28 48.47
#